data_AF-A0A9D8MT47-F1
#
_entry.id   AF-A0A9D8MT47-F1
#
_cell.length_a   1.000
_cell.length_b   1.000
_cell.length_c   1.000
_cell.angle_alpha   90.00
_cell.angle_beta   90.00
_cell.angle_gamma   90.00
#
_symmetry.space_group_name_H-M   'P 1'
#
loop_
_entity.id
_entity.type
_entity.pdbx_description
1 polymer ?
#
loop_
_entity_poly.entity_id
_entity_poly.type
_entity_poly.pdbx_seq_one_letter_code
_entity_poly.pdbx_strand_id
1 'polypeptide(L)'
;HVIWKIGESDNSTSEFAFAPDRYKDFVGADFGYEDRYFLVGYSNPKKDFPYVLPGPDDNWAGSSHAAGCRTQVLNILFALETIDDQDEALLTIDLAGMFWGRSVLKVMVNDAVSYHELAHGADRVITGDIRAEDERLLKIPLSPGILHKGGNQVTLTILEGAWVAFDQIRLEGSSGMKLKVNSSAFVRSVKAADYELDTEGRVQPLLVDVEHLGDFKELKVRLDGKQIYATHLDSARYVLEVPMKAVKKHKTSYYQILADDALLDEGNVERSPQRLQTNADYVDTRMGTAHSRWMIAPGPWMPFSMVKLSPDNENAGWQSGYQPSIENVGCFSHIHEWTMAGLGIMPTNGRLQIQTGDQLKPDEGYRSRIDKATEEAPLGSYRVFLSDTKIWAELTATERASMMRFTFPQNQDGRVMIDLQIPAEYSYDLVDVDIRQVSDYRIEGISHQLSPRVWSNDADQEYTLHFVMEFDAPIKKTGVWKDEEVIGQNWLKGDKLGDAGMFVEFDTKTHPVVQVRTGISLVSLGNAALNLQTEISNPFGWDFSAVVNHQKEVWNDILHRIDISSDDRQEKVRFYTNMYRALCRNTWSDVNGDWIAPDEKVRHASDPSQVALGCDAFWNTFWNLNQFWNLVTPEWSSRWVRSQMALYDACGWLGKGPAGMEYIPVMVAEHEIPLMVSAYQMGIRDYDAKRVLDAMRKMQTTPATHVEGGFAGNRDLEPYLKYHYVPHEKGRFSNTL
;
A
#
# COMPACT_ATOMS: atom_id res chain seq x y z
N HIS A 1 -38.92 12.80 7.00
CA HIS A 1 -39.59 11.47 7.07
C HIS A 1 -38.50 10.42 7.20
N VAL A 2 -38.69 9.37 8.01
CA VAL A 2 -37.68 8.30 8.17
C VAL A 2 -37.69 7.41 6.93
N ILE A 3 -36.59 7.42 6.18
CA ILE A 3 -36.41 6.58 4.98
C ILE A 3 -36.11 5.15 5.41
N TRP A 4 -35.20 5.00 6.37
CA TRP A 4 -34.87 3.74 7.01
C TRP A 4 -34.26 3.99 8.39
N LYS A 5 -34.29 2.96 9.24
CA LYS A 5 -33.62 2.91 10.53
C LYS A 5 -33.11 1.50 10.81
N ILE A 6 -32.06 1.41 11.61
CA ILE A 6 -31.49 0.19 12.17
C ILE A 6 -31.47 0.40 13.68
N GLY A 7 -32.18 -0.45 14.43
CA GLY A 7 -32.40 -0.25 15.86
C GLY A 7 -33.57 0.70 16.19
N GLU A 8 -33.83 0.87 17.47
CA GLU A 8 -34.85 1.76 18.04
C GLU A 8 -34.14 2.84 18.88
N SER A 9 -34.74 4.03 19.00
CA SER A 9 -34.18 5.10 19.83
C SER A 9 -34.81 4.96 21.22
N ASP A 10 -34.30 3.99 21.98
CA ASP A 10 -34.81 3.61 23.30
C ASP A 10 -33.71 3.37 24.34
N ASN A 11 -32.47 3.79 24.02
CA ASN A 11 -31.29 3.68 24.86
C ASN A 11 -30.97 2.20 25.21
N SER A 12 -31.01 1.34 24.18
CA SER A 12 -30.79 -0.11 24.23
C SER A 12 -29.91 -0.58 23.07
N THR A 13 -29.18 -1.67 23.27
CA THR A 13 -28.41 -2.32 22.20
C THR A 13 -29.05 -3.63 21.73
N SER A 14 -30.17 -4.04 22.34
CA SER A 14 -30.74 -5.40 22.30
C SER A 14 -31.17 -5.90 20.90
N GLU A 15 -31.29 -4.97 19.97
CA GLU A 15 -31.68 -5.09 18.58
C GLU A 15 -30.53 -5.60 17.69
N PHE A 16 -29.30 -5.48 18.18
CA PHE A 16 -28.08 -5.72 17.41
C PHE A 16 -27.43 -7.06 17.74
N ALA A 17 -26.58 -7.55 16.84
CA ALA A 17 -25.79 -8.75 17.05
C ALA A 17 -24.84 -8.58 18.24
N PHE A 18 -24.73 -9.63 19.06
CA PHE A 18 -23.85 -9.72 20.22
C PHE A 18 -24.16 -8.78 21.40
N ALA A 19 -25.21 -7.99 21.31
CA ALA A 19 -25.64 -7.22 22.45
C ALA A 19 -26.12 -8.13 23.61
N PRO A 20 -25.97 -7.67 24.87
CA PRO A 20 -25.33 -6.41 25.24
C PRO A 20 -23.84 -6.56 25.61
N ASP A 21 -23.30 -7.77 25.69
CA ASP A 21 -22.01 -8.05 26.37
C ASP A 21 -21.08 -9.01 25.61
N ARG A 22 -21.44 -9.45 24.40
CA ARG A 22 -20.66 -10.40 23.60
C ARG A 22 -19.75 -9.74 22.56
N TYR A 23 -19.29 -8.51 22.80
CA TYR A 23 -18.40 -7.77 21.87
C TYR A 23 -17.15 -8.56 21.45
N LYS A 24 -16.64 -9.47 22.28
CA LYS A 24 -15.46 -10.31 21.96
C LYS A 24 -15.70 -11.30 20.81
N ASP A 25 -16.95 -11.55 20.45
CA ASP A 25 -17.29 -12.42 19.31
C ASP A 25 -17.24 -11.68 17.96
N PHE A 26 -16.98 -10.35 17.96
CA PHE A 26 -16.95 -9.51 16.77
C PHE A 26 -16.08 -10.08 15.65
N VAL A 27 -14.83 -10.45 15.95
CA VAL A 27 -13.90 -11.02 14.97
C VAL A 27 -14.33 -12.41 14.52
N GLY A 28 -14.75 -13.26 15.47
CA GLY A 28 -15.17 -14.63 15.17
C GLY A 28 -16.41 -14.72 14.29
N ALA A 29 -17.16 -13.62 14.19
CA ALA A 29 -18.35 -13.46 13.37
C ALA A 29 -18.11 -12.65 12.09
N ASP A 30 -16.84 -12.39 11.75
CA ASP A 30 -16.45 -11.74 10.50
C ASP A 30 -16.92 -10.26 10.39
N PHE A 31 -17.15 -9.60 11.53
CA PHE A 31 -17.43 -8.16 11.53
C PHE A 31 -16.16 -7.34 11.31
N GLY A 32 -16.34 -6.13 10.74
CA GLY A 32 -15.29 -5.14 10.54
C GLY A 32 -14.45 -5.31 9.27
N TYR A 33 -14.61 -6.39 8.51
CA TYR A 33 -13.99 -6.54 7.19
C TYR A 33 -14.59 -5.57 6.16
N GLU A 34 -13.77 -5.11 5.22
CA GLU A 34 -14.10 -4.06 4.26
C GLU A 34 -15.19 -4.46 3.26
N ASP A 35 -15.33 -5.77 3.00
CA ASP A 35 -16.37 -6.34 2.14
C ASP A 35 -17.65 -6.71 2.89
N ARG A 36 -17.63 -6.75 4.23
CA ARG A 36 -18.81 -7.00 5.06
C ARG A 36 -19.73 -5.78 5.05
N TYR A 37 -21.04 -6.02 4.99
CA TYR A 37 -22.04 -4.96 4.97
C TYR A 37 -23.35 -5.35 5.66
N PHE A 38 -24.12 -4.33 6.03
CA PHE A 38 -25.54 -4.41 6.36
C PHE A 38 -26.36 -3.80 5.23
N LEU A 39 -27.25 -4.56 4.59
CA LEU A 39 -28.13 -4.06 3.54
C LEU A 39 -29.52 -3.76 4.10
N VAL A 40 -29.90 -2.49 4.09
CA VAL A 40 -31.21 -2.01 4.56
C VAL A 40 -32.35 -2.70 3.80
N GLY A 41 -33.27 -3.31 4.55
CA GLY A 41 -34.42 -4.04 4.01
C GLY A 41 -34.14 -5.51 3.67
N TYR A 42 -32.90 -5.97 3.79
CA TYR A 42 -32.50 -7.36 3.55
C TYR A 42 -31.83 -8.01 4.77
N SER A 43 -30.83 -7.34 5.34
CA SER A 43 -30.08 -7.82 6.51
C SER A 43 -30.89 -7.74 7.81
N ASN A 44 -30.55 -8.59 8.78
CA ASN A 44 -31.20 -8.65 10.09
C ASN A 44 -30.30 -8.00 11.16
N PRO A 45 -30.74 -6.90 11.83
CA PRO A 45 -29.92 -6.24 12.84
C PRO A 45 -29.38 -7.16 13.94
N LYS A 46 -30.17 -8.15 14.39
CA LYS A 46 -29.77 -9.10 15.44
C LYS A 46 -28.68 -10.11 15.02
N LYS A 47 -28.37 -10.16 13.72
CA LYS A 47 -27.39 -11.10 13.15
C LYS A 47 -26.26 -10.40 12.41
N ASP A 48 -26.60 -9.33 11.69
CA ASP A 48 -25.77 -8.76 10.63
C ASP A 48 -25.31 -7.33 10.95
N PHE A 49 -25.69 -6.78 12.11
CA PHE A 49 -25.22 -5.46 12.55
C PHE A 49 -24.64 -5.55 13.97
N PRO A 50 -23.34 -5.28 14.16
CA PRO A 50 -22.75 -5.37 15.49
C PRO A 50 -23.22 -4.20 16.35
N TYR A 51 -23.52 -4.46 17.63
CA TYR A 51 -23.91 -3.38 18.55
C TYR A 51 -22.77 -2.41 18.85
N VAL A 52 -21.53 -2.81 18.59
CA VAL A 52 -20.32 -2.06 18.88
C VAL A 52 -19.41 -2.03 17.65
N LEU A 53 -18.85 -0.86 17.34
CA LEU A 53 -17.79 -0.67 16.35
C LEU A 53 -16.47 -0.41 17.09
N PRO A 54 -15.48 -1.32 17.02
CA PRO A 54 -14.17 -1.13 17.65
C PRO A 54 -13.30 -0.08 16.96
N GLY A 55 -12.37 0.49 17.72
CA GLY A 55 -11.28 1.34 17.22
C GLY A 55 -9.91 0.67 17.26
N PRO A 56 -8.84 1.38 16.84
CA PRO A 56 -7.48 0.84 16.80
C PRO A 56 -6.97 0.34 18.17
N ASP A 57 -7.44 0.91 19.30
CA ASP A 57 -7.02 0.53 20.65
C ASP A 57 -7.68 -0.79 21.14
N ASP A 58 -8.66 -1.32 20.41
CA ASP A 58 -9.44 -2.48 20.80
C ASP A 58 -8.80 -3.81 20.39
N ASN A 59 -7.82 -4.29 21.17
CA ASN A 59 -7.13 -5.55 20.87
C ASN A 59 -8.06 -6.77 20.75
N TRP A 60 -9.22 -6.75 21.42
CA TRP A 60 -10.24 -7.80 21.30
C TRP A 60 -10.86 -7.89 19.90
N ALA A 61 -10.72 -6.84 19.08
CA ALA A 61 -11.15 -6.78 17.70
C ALA A 61 -10.06 -7.24 16.71
N GLY A 62 -8.94 -7.81 17.18
CA GLY A 62 -7.91 -8.42 16.36
C GLY A 62 -6.69 -7.55 16.07
N SER A 63 -6.68 -6.30 16.53
CA SER A 63 -5.46 -5.49 16.54
C SER A 63 -4.46 -6.07 17.53
N SER A 64 -3.20 -6.28 17.09
CA SER A 64 -2.12 -6.72 17.97
C SER A 64 -0.76 -6.40 17.37
N HIS A 65 0.30 -6.47 18.17
CA HIS A 65 1.66 -6.23 17.67
C HIS A 65 2.07 -7.17 16.52
N ALA A 66 1.64 -8.44 16.52
CA ALA A 66 2.03 -9.41 15.50
C ALA A 66 1.09 -9.41 14.28
N ALA A 67 -0.17 -9.02 14.47
CA ALA A 67 -1.18 -8.98 13.40
C ALA A 67 -1.31 -7.59 12.77
N GLY A 68 -0.85 -6.54 13.44
CA GLY A 68 -0.95 -5.14 13.03
C GLY A 68 -2.21 -4.48 13.55
N CYS A 69 -2.40 -3.22 13.18
CA CYS A 69 -3.64 -2.50 13.45
C CYS A 69 -4.74 -2.96 12.49
N ARG A 70 -5.81 -3.57 13.01
CA ARG A 70 -6.94 -3.99 12.19
C ARG A 70 -7.93 -2.86 12.03
N THR A 71 -8.08 -2.40 10.79
CA THR A 71 -9.12 -1.45 10.42
C THR A 71 -10.47 -2.12 10.53
N GLN A 72 -11.43 -1.44 11.18
CA GLN A 72 -12.78 -1.96 11.38
C GLN A 72 -13.74 -1.06 10.63
N VAL A 73 -14.38 -1.62 9.62
CA VAL A 73 -15.31 -0.88 8.76
C VAL A 73 -16.71 -1.42 8.96
N LEU A 74 -17.67 -0.51 9.13
CA LEU A 74 -19.08 -0.84 9.14
C LEU A 74 -19.78 -0.19 7.96
N ASN A 75 -20.08 -1.00 6.94
CA ASN A 75 -20.76 -0.56 5.72
C ASN A 75 -22.26 -0.78 5.84
N ILE A 76 -23.04 0.26 5.56
CA ILE A 76 -24.50 0.22 5.47
C ILE A 76 -24.89 0.55 4.03
N LEU A 77 -25.47 -0.41 3.34
CA LEU A 77 -25.94 -0.27 1.96
C LEU A 77 -27.44 -0.04 1.94
N PHE A 78 -27.92 0.78 1.02
CA PHE A 78 -29.35 0.97 0.78
C PHE A 78 -29.57 1.47 -0.66
N ALA A 79 -30.77 1.27 -1.21
CA ALA A 79 -31.11 1.83 -2.51
C ALA A 79 -32.28 2.81 -2.41
N LEU A 80 -32.24 3.87 -3.21
CA LEU A 80 -33.35 4.81 -3.36
C LEU A 80 -34.06 4.58 -4.70
N GLU A 81 -35.38 4.39 -4.65
CA GLU A 81 -36.24 4.30 -5.83
C GLU A 81 -36.45 5.69 -6.45
N THR A 82 -36.70 6.67 -5.59
CA THR A 82 -36.94 8.07 -5.94
C THR A 82 -36.18 8.99 -5.01
N ILE A 83 -35.60 10.05 -5.57
CA ILE A 83 -34.97 11.19 -4.91
C ILE A 83 -34.95 12.35 -5.91
N ASP A 84 -35.20 13.56 -5.46
CA ASP A 84 -35.08 14.78 -6.26
C ASP A 84 -33.68 15.40 -6.09
N ASP A 85 -33.13 16.03 -7.15
CA ASP A 85 -31.77 16.61 -7.14
C ASP A 85 -31.56 17.72 -6.10
N GLN A 86 -32.64 18.26 -5.54
CA GLN A 86 -32.62 19.32 -4.51
C GLN A 86 -32.95 18.79 -3.12
N ASP A 87 -33.18 17.48 -2.99
CA ASP A 87 -33.52 16.91 -1.71
C ASP A 87 -32.33 16.96 -0.75
N GLU A 88 -32.63 17.33 0.50
CA GLU A 88 -31.72 17.23 1.63
C GLU A 88 -32.06 15.98 2.46
N ALA A 89 -31.05 15.43 3.12
CA ALA A 89 -31.23 14.34 4.07
C ALA A 89 -30.49 14.61 5.38
N LEU A 90 -30.86 13.87 6.42
CA LEU A 90 -30.20 13.88 7.72
C LEU A 90 -29.89 12.44 8.11
N LEU A 91 -28.60 12.11 8.17
CA LEU A 91 -28.15 10.88 8.82
C LEU A 91 -28.04 11.16 10.32
N THR A 92 -28.74 10.37 11.13
CA THR A 92 -28.63 10.41 12.58
C THR A 92 -28.00 9.11 13.07
N ILE A 93 -26.91 9.23 13.83
CA ILE A 93 -26.27 8.13 14.54
C ILE A 93 -26.49 8.38 16.03
N ASP A 94 -27.30 7.53 16.64
CA ASP A 94 -27.64 7.53 18.05
C ASP A 94 -26.77 6.48 18.74
N LEU A 95 -25.86 6.93 19.62
CA LEU A 95 -24.92 6.08 20.32
C LEU A 95 -25.45 5.81 21.72
N ALA A 96 -25.65 4.53 22.06
CA ALA A 96 -25.94 4.08 23.43
C ALA A 96 -24.77 4.35 24.40
N GLY A 97 -23.56 4.50 23.85
CA GLY A 97 -22.40 5.01 24.58
C GLY A 97 -21.10 4.76 23.83
N MET A 98 -19.98 5.04 24.48
CA MET A 98 -18.65 5.01 23.88
C MET A 98 -17.58 4.79 24.93
N PHE A 99 -16.36 4.51 24.47
CA PHE A 99 -15.16 4.49 25.29
C PHE A 99 -14.99 5.79 26.11
N TRP A 100 -14.42 5.68 27.32
CA TRP A 100 -14.26 6.84 28.22
C TRP A 100 -13.29 7.90 27.67
N GLY A 101 -12.28 7.48 26.91
CA GLY A 101 -11.28 8.34 26.29
C GLY A 101 -11.76 9.01 25.00
N ARG A 102 -10.84 9.76 24.36
CA ARG A 102 -11.08 10.39 23.06
C ARG A 102 -11.07 9.33 21.96
N SER A 103 -12.08 9.36 21.10
CA SER A 103 -12.14 8.58 19.85
C SER A 103 -12.57 9.48 18.69
N VAL A 104 -12.14 9.18 17.47
CA VAL A 104 -12.51 9.93 16.26
C VAL A 104 -13.30 9.02 15.33
N LEU A 105 -14.60 9.29 15.21
CA LEU A 105 -15.49 8.59 14.28
C LEU A 105 -15.47 9.30 12.92
N LYS A 106 -15.02 8.59 11.89
CA LYS A 106 -15.20 8.96 10.50
C LYS A 106 -16.54 8.42 10.00
N VAL A 107 -17.32 9.30 9.38
CA VAL A 107 -18.57 8.95 8.70
C VAL A 107 -18.45 9.36 7.25
N MET A 108 -18.53 8.38 6.35
CA MET A 108 -18.65 8.63 4.91
C MET A 108 -20.04 8.29 4.43
N VAL A 109 -20.64 9.16 3.63
CA VAL A 109 -21.89 8.90 2.91
C VAL A 109 -21.62 9.12 1.43
N ASN A 110 -21.58 8.02 0.67
CA ASN A 110 -20.99 7.99 -0.67
C ASN A 110 -19.61 8.68 -0.64
N ASP A 111 -19.43 9.77 -1.38
CA ASP A 111 -18.17 10.51 -1.46
C ASP A 111 -18.02 11.63 -0.40
N ALA A 112 -19.05 11.89 0.41
CA ALA A 112 -19.01 12.94 1.43
C ALA A 112 -18.44 12.40 2.75
N VAL A 113 -17.44 13.08 3.31
CA VAL A 113 -16.75 12.67 4.53
C VAL A 113 -16.97 13.69 5.65
N SER A 114 -17.19 13.20 6.87
CA SER A 114 -17.20 14.01 8.09
C SER A 114 -16.49 13.28 9.24
N TYR A 115 -15.90 14.04 10.15
CA TYR A 115 -15.16 13.54 11.32
C TYR A 115 -15.82 14.05 12.59
N HIS A 116 -16.01 13.17 13.57
CA HIS A 116 -16.69 13.46 14.83
C HIS A 116 -15.79 13.01 15.98
N GLU A 117 -15.33 13.98 16.77
CA GLU A 117 -14.59 13.69 18.00
C GLU A 117 -15.57 13.34 19.12
N LEU A 118 -15.32 12.20 19.77
CA LEU A 118 -16.15 11.60 20.80
C LEU A 118 -15.31 11.45 22.07
N ALA A 119 -15.81 11.88 23.21
CA ALA A 119 -15.11 11.80 24.48
C ALA A 119 -16.11 11.72 25.65
N HIS A 120 -15.59 11.42 26.84
CA HIS A 120 -16.37 11.34 28.08
C HIS A 120 -17.46 10.25 28.05
N GLY A 121 -17.11 9.07 27.55
CA GLY A 121 -17.93 7.87 27.60
C GLY A 121 -17.79 7.07 28.90
N ALA A 122 -18.21 5.79 28.87
CA ALA A 122 -18.19 4.91 30.04
C ALA A 122 -18.01 3.43 29.66
N ASP A 123 -16.94 2.81 30.16
CA ASP A 123 -16.59 1.41 29.82
C ASP A 123 -17.65 0.37 30.16
N ARG A 124 -18.51 0.66 31.14
CA ARG A 124 -19.62 -0.22 31.53
C ARG A 124 -20.64 -0.46 30.40
N VAL A 125 -20.76 0.45 29.43
CA VAL A 125 -21.73 0.36 28.32
C VAL A 125 -21.45 -0.85 27.43
N ILE A 126 -20.18 -1.14 27.13
CA ILE A 126 -19.83 -2.30 26.28
C ILE A 126 -20.22 -3.64 26.93
N THR A 127 -20.46 -3.65 28.24
CA THR A 127 -20.93 -4.81 29.01
C THR A 127 -22.43 -4.77 29.33
N GLY A 128 -23.17 -3.78 28.80
CA GLY A 128 -24.63 -3.69 28.90
C GLY A 128 -25.21 -2.83 30.03
N ASP A 129 -24.41 -2.17 30.87
CA ASP A 129 -24.92 -1.16 31.83
C ASP A 129 -25.05 0.19 31.11
N ILE A 130 -26.16 0.35 30.38
CA ILE A 130 -26.48 1.55 29.60
C ILE A 130 -27.38 2.48 30.42
N ARG A 131 -27.05 3.77 30.45
CA ARG A 131 -27.83 4.81 31.14
C ARG A 131 -28.08 5.99 30.22
N ALA A 132 -29.14 6.75 30.47
CA ALA A 132 -29.54 7.86 29.60
C ALA A 132 -28.46 8.94 29.47
N GLU A 133 -27.63 9.15 30.50
CA GLU A 133 -26.50 10.09 30.44
C GLU A 133 -25.34 9.65 29.52
N ASP A 134 -25.30 8.38 29.12
CA ASP A 134 -24.27 7.84 28.22
C ASP A 134 -24.62 8.09 26.73
N GLU A 135 -25.90 8.38 26.44
CA GLU A 135 -26.42 8.60 25.08
C GLU A 135 -25.73 9.79 24.40
N ARG A 136 -25.36 9.62 23.13
CA ARG A 136 -24.79 10.69 22.29
C ARG A 136 -25.39 10.65 20.89
N LEU A 137 -25.98 11.78 20.51
CA LEU A 137 -26.72 11.93 19.26
C LEU A 137 -25.90 12.73 18.25
N LEU A 138 -25.48 12.09 17.16
CA LEU A 138 -24.76 12.71 16.05
C LEU A 138 -25.72 12.96 14.89
N LYS A 139 -25.82 14.22 14.46
CA LYS A 139 -26.69 14.67 13.38
C LYS A 139 -25.84 15.18 12.22
N ILE A 140 -25.90 14.48 11.09
CA ILE A 140 -25.04 14.70 9.94
C ILE A 140 -25.93 15.13 8.77
N PRO A 141 -26.09 16.45 8.54
CA PRO A 141 -26.86 16.94 7.42
C PRO A 141 -26.16 16.58 6.11
N LEU A 142 -26.92 16.10 5.14
CA LEU A 142 -26.46 15.72 3.82
C LEU A 142 -27.00 16.72 2.80
N SER A 143 -26.08 17.45 2.17
CA SER A 143 -26.40 18.39 1.09
C SER A 143 -26.97 17.68 -0.14
N PRO A 144 -27.72 18.40 -1.00
CA PRO A 144 -28.23 17.84 -2.24
C PRO A 144 -27.12 17.26 -3.12
N GLY A 145 -27.41 16.15 -3.78
CA GLY A 145 -26.47 15.43 -4.67
C GLY A 145 -25.52 14.45 -3.97
N ILE A 146 -25.44 14.44 -2.62
CA ILE A 146 -24.68 13.40 -1.90
C ILE A 146 -25.35 12.04 -2.08
N LEU A 147 -26.67 11.98 -1.90
CA LEU A 147 -27.46 10.79 -2.17
C LEU A 147 -27.96 10.82 -3.62
N HIS A 148 -28.13 9.64 -4.21
CA HIS A 148 -28.63 9.50 -5.57
C HIS A 148 -29.60 8.33 -5.71
N LYS A 149 -30.35 8.30 -6.81
CA LYS A 149 -31.18 7.15 -7.17
C LYS A 149 -30.29 5.91 -7.33
N GLY A 150 -30.79 4.74 -6.96
CA GLY A 150 -30.01 3.49 -6.98
C GLY A 150 -29.26 3.25 -5.67
N GLY A 151 -28.18 2.46 -5.72
CA GLY A 151 -27.40 2.07 -4.54
C GLY A 151 -26.64 3.25 -3.90
N ASN A 152 -26.64 3.31 -2.57
CA ASN A 152 -25.92 4.30 -1.75
C ASN A 152 -25.25 3.55 -0.58
N GLN A 153 -24.23 4.17 0.01
CA GLN A 153 -23.47 3.59 1.12
C GLN A 153 -23.19 4.61 2.22
N VAL A 154 -23.39 4.19 3.48
CA VAL A 154 -22.79 4.83 4.66
C VAL A 154 -21.66 3.95 5.17
N THR A 155 -20.51 4.54 5.47
CA THR A 155 -19.35 3.83 6.03
C THR A 155 -18.95 4.49 7.33
N LEU A 156 -18.82 3.68 8.39
CA LEU A 156 -18.39 4.12 9.71
C LEU A 156 -17.05 3.47 10.06
N THR A 157 -16.12 4.28 10.56
CA THR A 157 -14.78 3.81 10.98
C THR A 157 -14.31 4.65 12.16
N ILE A 158 -13.75 4.01 13.19
CA ILE A 158 -13.03 4.71 14.24
C ILE A 158 -11.56 4.82 13.82
N LEU A 159 -11.09 6.04 13.58
CA LEU A 159 -9.70 6.29 13.13
C LEU A 159 -8.71 6.37 14.30
N GLU A 160 -9.17 6.87 15.43
CA GLU A 160 -8.37 7.07 16.65
C GLU A 160 -9.21 6.66 17.87
N GLY A 161 -8.56 6.12 18.90
CA GLY A 161 -9.21 5.69 20.13
C GLY A 161 -9.81 4.29 20.05
N ALA A 162 -10.95 4.09 20.69
CA ALA A 162 -11.57 2.78 20.88
C ALA A 162 -13.05 2.80 20.49
N TRP A 163 -13.81 1.84 21.00
CA TRP A 163 -15.14 1.52 20.53
C TRP A 163 -16.24 2.57 20.76
N VAL A 164 -17.27 2.49 19.91
CA VAL A 164 -18.58 3.13 20.09
C VAL A 164 -19.69 2.08 20.04
N ALA A 165 -20.76 2.26 20.81
CA ALA A 165 -21.92 1.37 20.83
C ALA A 165 -23.18 2.09 20.30
N PHE A 166 -23.96 1.41 19.47
CA PHE A 166 -25.12 1.98 18.77
C PHE A 166 -26.42 1.71 19.53
N ASP A 167 -27.32 2.69 19.54
CA ASP A 167 -28.74 2.56 19.90
C ASP A 167 -29.58 2.50 18.61
N GLN A 168 -29.38 3.50 17.74
CA GLN A 168 -30.04 3.58 16.45
C GLN A 168 -29.18 4.27 15.40
N ILE A 169 -29.30 3.83 14.16
CA ILE A 169 -28.87 4.62 13.00
C ILE A 169 -30.06 4.81 12.08
N ARG A 170 -30.34 6.04 11.67
CA ARG A 170 -31.46 6.32 10.75
C ARG A 170 -31.12 7.39 9.73
N LEU A 171 -31.75 7.27 8.57
CA LEU A 171 -31.74 8.28 7.54
C LEU A 171 -33.12 8.92 7.44
N GLU A 172 -33.15 10.23 7.51
CA GLU A 172 -34.35 11.03 7.31
C GLU A 172 -34.21 11.87 6.04
N GLY A 173 -35.29 12.02 5.27
CA GLY A 173 -35.31 12.80 4.04
C GLY A 173 -36.67 13.39 3.76
N SER A 174 -36.82 13.98 2.57
CA SER A 174 -38.09 14.48 2.07
C SER A 174 -39.13 13.35 1.94
N SER A 175 -40.42 13.70 1.87
CA SER A 175 -41.48 12.71 1.65
C SER A 175 -41.46 12.08 0.25
N GLY A 176 -40.72 12.67 -0.69
CA GLY A 176 -40.53 12.16 -2.05
C GLY A 176 -39.49 11.03 -2.12
N MET A 177 -38.55 11.00 -1.17
CA MET A 177 -37.56 9.94 -1.08
C MET A 177 -38.19 8.59 -0.69
N LYS A 178 -37.92 7.55 -1.48
CA LYS A 178 -38.41 6.19 -1.21
C LYS A 178 -37.29 5.18 -1.27
N LEU A 179 -37.26 4.30 -0.26
CA LEU A 179 -36.36 3.16 -0.21
C LEU A 179 -36.78 2.11 -1.24
N LYS A 180 -35.80 1.59 -1.99
CA LYS A 180 -35.94 0.40 -2.83
C LYS A 180 -35.36 -0.81 -2.09
N VAL A 181 -36.15 -1.87 -1.96
CA VAL A 181 -35.70 -3.15 -1.40
C VAL A 181 -35.64 -4.18 -2.51
N ASN A 182 -34.45 -4.74 -2.75
CA ASN A 182 -34.24 -5.81 -3.72
C ASN A 182 -33.96 -7.13 -2.99
N SER A 183 -34.59 -8.22 -3.42
CA SER A 183 -34.40 -9.55 -2.83
C SER A 183 -33.42 -10.44 -3.60
N SER A 184 -33.16 -10.15 -4.88
CA SER A 184 -32.34 -10.99 -5.74
C SER A 184 -30.89 -10.52 -5.85
N ALA A 185 -30.68 -9.23 -6.13
CA ALA A 185 -29.36 -8.62 -6.21
C ALA A 185 -29.42 -7.12 -5.85
N PHE A 186 -28.31 -6.57 -5.37
CA PHE A 186 -28.15 -5.15 -5.07
C PHE A 186 -27.13 -4.52 -6.00
N VAL A 187 -27.58 -3.60 -6.86
CA VAL A 187 -26.71 -2.80 -7.73
C VAL A 187 -26.14 -1.64 -6.91
N ARG A 188 -24.85 -1.72 -6.58
CA ARG A 188 -24.11 -0.69 -5.85
C ARG A 188 -23.92 0.55 -6.70
N SER A 189 -23.45 0.37 -7.94
CA SER A 189 -23.23 1.47 -8.88
C SER A 189 -23.23 0.99 -10.33
N VAL A 190 -23.58 1.91 -11.23
CA VAL A 190 -23.48 1.74 -12.68
C VAL A 190 -22.81 2.96 -13.27
N LYS A 191 -21.66 2.78 -13.95
CA LYS A 191 -20.94 3.89 -14.59
C LYS A 191 -20.30 3.47 -15.90
N ALA A 192 -20.26 4.36 -16.88
CA ALA A 192 -19.43 4.14 -18.05
C ALA A 192 -17.95 4.24 -17.64
N ALA A 193 -17.13 3.28 -18.06
CA ALA A 193 -15.69 3.31 -17.85
C ALA A 193 -15.08 4.54 -18.54
N ASP A 194 -14.03 5.09 -17.94
CA ASP A 194 -13.18 6.15 -18.50
C ASP A 194 -12.07 5.58 -19.41
N TYR A 195 -12.27 4.35 -19.89
CA TYR A 195 -11.37 3.64 -20.78
C TYR A 195 -12.12 2.78 -21.82
N GLU A 196 -11.40 2.43 -22.87
CA GLU A 196 -11.79 1.46 -23.88
C GLU A 196 -10.96 0.18 -23.73
N LEU A 197 -11.53 -0.96 -24.14
CA LEU A 197 -10.86 -2.25 -24.29
C LEU A 197 -10.89 -2.68 -25.76
N ASP A 198 -9.93 -3.52 -26.16
CA ASP A 198 -9.87 -4.14 -27.49
C ASP A 198 -9.97 -5.66 -27.38
N THR A 199 -11.18 -6.16 -27.13
CA THR A 199 -11.45 -7.59 -26.92
C THR A 199 -12.00 -8.29 -28.15
N GLU A 200 -12.66 -7.56 -29.06
CA GLU A 200 -13.14 -8.00 -30.38
C GLU A 200 -13.66 -6.75 -31.14
N GLY A 201 -12.81 -5.71 -31.14
CA GLY A 201 -13.16 -4.34 -31.50
C GLY A 201 -13.39 -3.47 -30.27
N ARG A 202 -13.29 -2.14 -30.47
CA ARG A 202 -13.29 -1.19 -29.35
C ARG A 202 -14.63 -1.14 -28.62
N VAL A 203 -14.57 -1.36 -27.32
CA VAL A 203 -15.70 -1.23 -26.39
C VAL A 203 -15.34 -0.29 -25.26
N GLN A 204 -16.27 0.55 -24.84
CA GLN A 204 -16.22 1.28 -23.58
C GLN A 204 -17.07 0.48 -22.58
N PRO A 205 -16.48 -0.19 -21.58
CA PRO A 205 -17.25 -0.97 -20.63
C PRO A 205 -18.29 -0.12 -19.88
N LEU A 206 -19.46 -0.71 -19.62
CA LEU A 206 -20.36 -0.28 -18.56
C LEU A 206 -19.98 -1.06 -17.32
N LEU A 207 -19.45 -0.38 -16.31
CA LEU A 207 -19.10 -0.97 -15.03
C LEU A 207 -20.38 -1.15 -14.21
N VAL A 208 -20.70 -2.40 -13.89
CA VAL A 208 -21.87 -2.76 -13.07
C VAL A 208 -21.36 -3.42 -11.80
N ASP A 209 -21.36 -2.68 -10.70
CA ASP A 209 -21.01 -3.17 -9.35
C ASP A 209 -22.26 -3.75 -8.69
N VAL A 210 -22.26 -5.06 -8.45
CA VAL A 210 -23.44 -5.81 -8.03
C VAL A 210 -23.11 -6.83 -6.96
N GLU A 211 -23.95 -6.86 -5.92
CA GLU A 211 -23.98 -7.89 -4.89
C GLU A 211 -25.06 -8.92 -5.21
N HIS A 212 -24.69 -10.20 -5.27
CA HIS A 212 -25.66 -11.28 -5.34
C HIS A 212 -26.30 -11.50 -3.96
N LEU A 213 -27.63 -11.42 -3.85
CA LEU A 213 -28.33 -11.59 -2.56
C LEU A 213 -28.99 -12.96 -2.42
N GLY A 214 -29.55 -13.53 -3.50
CA GLY A 214 -30.32 -14.77 -3.44
C GLY A 214 -30.79 -15.25 -4.81
N ASP A 215 -31.84 -16.07 -4.84
CA ASP A 215 -32.22 -16.85 -6.02
C ASP A 215 -32.63 -15.98 -7.23
N PHE A 216 -31.72 -15.85 -8.19
CA PHE A 216 -32.02 -15.56 -9.59
C PHE A 216 -31.02 -16.31 -10.48
N LYS A 217 -31.38 -16.58 -11.73
CA LYS A 217 -30.55 -17.40 -12.63
C LYS A 217 -29.59 -16.54 -13.44
N GLU A 218 -30.07 -15.42 -13.97
CA GLU A 218 -29.33 -14.66 -14.96
C GLU A 218 -29.44 -13.15 -14.71
N LEU A 219 -28.29 -12.47 -14.70
CA LEU A 219 -28.20 -11.02 -14.76
C LEU A 219 -28.13 -10.60 -16.22
N LYS A 220 -29.03 -9.72 -16.66
CA LYS A 220 -29.07 -9.18 -18.03
C LYS A 220 -28.82 -7.68 -18.03
N VAL A 221 -28.13 -7.19 -19.04
CA VAL A 221 -27.98 -5.75 -19.28
C VAL A 221 -28.52 -5.39 -20.66
N ARG A 222 -29.40 -4.39 -20.69
CA ARG A 222 -29.88 -3.75 -21.91
C ARG A 222 -29.30 -2.35 -22.02
N LEU A 223 -28.95 -1.96 -23.24
CA LEU A 223 -28.52 -0.62 -23.59
C LEU A 223 -29.32 -0.13 -24.81
N ASP A 224 -29.92 1.04 -24.71
CA ASP A 224 -30.79 1.63 -25.75
C ASP A 224 -31.88 0.62 -26.21
N GLY A 225 -32.45 -0.14 -25.27
CA GLY A 225 -33.50 -1.13 -25.49
C GLY A 225 -33.04 -2.49 -26.04
N LYS A 226 -31.74 -2.69 -26.27
CA LYS A 226 -31.18 -3.96 -26.78
C LYS A 226 -30.40 -4.66 -25.68
N GLN A 227 -30.62 -5.96 -25.50
CA GLN A 227 -29.75 -6.77 -24.63
C GLN A 227 -28.36 -6.83 -25.23
N ILE A 228 -27.36 -6.42 -24.45
CA ILE A 228 -25.95 -6.42 -24.85
C ILE A 228 -25.12 -7.43 -24.05
N TYR A 229 -25.66 -7.95 -22.95
CA TYR A 229 -24.93 -8.82 -22.03
C TYR A 229 -25.89 -9.64 -21.18
N ALA A 230 -25.46 -10.85 -20.84
CA ALA A 230 -26.11 -11.74 -19.89
C ALA A 230 -25.05 -12.65 -19.24
N THR A 231 -25.15 -12.87 -17.94
CA THR A 231 -24.24 -13.75 -17.20
C THR A 231 -24.96 -14.42 -16.03
N HIS A 232 -24.41 -15.53 -15.56
CA HIS A 232 -24.83 -16.19 -14.32
C HIS A 232 -23.89 -15.74 -13.21
N LEU A 233 -24.45 -15.29 -12.09
CA LEU A 233 -23.67 -14.94 -10.91
C LEU A 233 -23.76 -16.07 -9.90
N ASP A 234 -22.63 -16.39 -9.25
CA ASP A 234 -22.62 -17.26 -8.07
C ASP A 234 -22.95 -16.39 -6.84
N SER A 235 -22.36 -16.65 -5.67
CA SER A 235 -22.73 -16.01 -4.40
C SER A 235 -21.80 -14.86 -3.96
N ALA A 236 -21.30 -14.04 -4.89
CA ALA A 236 -20.28 -13.02 -4.60
C ALA A 236 -20.66 -11.60 -5.08
N ARG A 237 -19.79 -10.64 -4.75
CA ARG A 237 -19.76 -9.30 -5.36
C ARG A 237 -18.99 -9.33 -6.68
N TYR A 238 -19.53 -8.67 -7.69
CA TYR A 238 -18.89 -8.53 -9.01
C TYR A 238 -18.81 -7.06 -9.43
N VAL A 239 -17.75 -6.69 -10.15
CA VAL A 239 -17.69 -5.42 -10.89
C VAL A 239 -17.58 -5.77 -12.37
N LEU A 240 -18.72 -5.96 -13.01
CA LEU A 240 -18.79 -6.47 -14.38
C LEU A 240 -18.40 -5.38 -15.39
N GLU A 241 -17.55 -5.72 -16.34
CA GLU A 241 -17.20 -4.91 -17.51
C GLU A 241 -18.11 -5.26 -18.69
N VAL A 242 -19.32 -4.70 -18.70
CA VAL A 242 -20.33 -4.99 -19.72
C VAL A 242 -19.97 -4.28 -21.04
N PRO A 243 -19.82 -4.97 -22.17
CA PRO A 243 -19.23 -4.38 -23.37
C PRO A 243 -20.20 -3.47 -24.14
N MET A 244 -20.06 -2.15 -24.00
CA MET A 244 -20.72 -1.19 -24.90
C MET A 244 -19.79 -0.85 -26.07
N LYS A 245 -20.25 -0.93 -27.32
CA LYS A 245 -19.43 -0.48 -28.48
C LYS A 245 -18.90 0.94 -28.28
N ALA A 246 -17.61 1.19 -28.50
CA ALA A 246 -17.03 2.52 -28.38
C ALA A 246 -17.73 3.52 -29.33
N VAL A 247 -17.80 4.78 -28.92
CA VAL A 247 -18.48 5.85 -29.66
C VAL A 247 -17.45 6.86 -30.17
N LYS A 248 -17.66 7.39 -31.39
CA LYS A 248 -16.75 8.39 -31.97
C LYS A 248 -17.02 9.82 -31.50
N LYS A 249 -18.17 10.05 -30.89
CA LYS A 249 -18.64 11.34 -30.39
C LYS A 249 -19.44 11.09 -29.12
N HIS A 250 -19.50 12.12 -28.28
CA HIS A 250 -20.30 12.12 -27.07
C HIS A 250 -21.76 11.71 -27.36
N LYS A 251 -22.29 10.77 -26.58
CA LYS A 251 -23.72 10.43 -26.57
C LYS A 251 -24.16 9.89 -25.21
N THR A 252 -25.36 10.24 -24.82
CA THR A 252 -26.07 9.59 -23.72
C THR A 252 -26.62 8.23 -24.19
N SER A 253 -26.63 7.23 -23.32
CA SER A 253 -27.31 5.95 -23.55
C SER A 253 -28.08 5.53 -22.33
N TYR A 254 -29.20 4.87 -22.56
CA TYR A 254 -30.06 4.41 -21.49
C TYR A 254 -29.79 2.94 -21.19
N TYR A 255 -29.48 2.62 -19.94
CA TYR A 255 -29.20 1.25 -19.50
C TYR A 255 -30.34 0.69 -18.65
N GLN A 256 -30.48 -0.63 -18.65
CA GLN A 256 -31.31 -1.38 -17.71
C GLN A 256 -30.56 -2.62 -17.23
N ILE A 257 -30.51 -2.83 -15.93
CA ILE A 257 -29.96 -4.02 -15.27
C ILE A 257 -31.14 -4.86 -14.77
N LEU A 258 -31.18 -6.13 -15.14
CA LEU A 258 -32.29 -7.03 -14.78
C LEU A 258 -31.77 -8.33 -14.17
N ALA A 259 -32.49 -8.86 -13.18
CA ALA A 259 -32.33 -10.25 -12.70
C ALA A 259 -33.58 -11.04 -13.11
N ASP A 260 -33.43 -12.09 -13.91
CA ASP A 260 -34.55 -12.90 -14.42
C ASP A 260 -35.70 -12.06 -15.01
N ASP A 261 -35.34 -11.01 -15.76
CA ASP A 261 -36.24 -10.00 -16.37
C ASP A 261 -36.93 -9.02 -15.40
N ALA A 262 -36.69 -9.12 -14.09
CA ALA A 262 -37.09 -8.11 -13.12
C ALA A 262 -36.08 -6.95 -13.10
N LEU A 263 -36.56 -5.71 -13.19
CA LEU A 263 -35.72 -4.52 -13.24
C LEU A 263 -35.05 -4.21 -11.89
N LEU A 264 -33.73 -4.30 -11.84
CA LEU A 264 -32.90 -3.97 -10.67
C LEU A 264 -32.48 -2.51 -10.64
N ASP A 265 -32.05 -1.96 -11.77
CA ASP A 265 -31.66 -0.56 -11.90
C ASP A 265 -31.77 -0.07 -13.35
N GLU A 266 -31.96 1.22 -13.54
CA GLU A 266 -31.95 1.87 -14.84
C GLU A 266 -31.61 3.36 -14.74
N GLY A 267 -30.96 3.86 -15.79
CA GLY A 267 -30.50 5.23 -15.83
C GLY A 267 -29.86 5.58 -17.16
N ASN A 268 -29.26 6.76 -17.19
CA ASN A 268 -28.50 7.24 -18.33
C ASN A 268 -27.02 7.21 -18.01
N VAL A 269 -26.19 6.87 -19.00
CA VAL A 269 -24.74 6.99 -18.93
C VAL A 269 -24.22 7.81 -20.10
N GLU A 270 -23.25 8.67 -19.81
CA GLU A 270 -22.54 9.43 -20.83
C GLU A 270 -21.38 8.61 -21.39
N ARG A 271 -21.29 8.62 -22.72
CA ARG A 271 -20.30 7.85 -23.47
C ARG A 271 -19.53 8.77 -24.39
N SER A 272 -18.23 8.61 -24.44
CA SER A 272 -17.34 9.38 -25.30
C SER A 272 -16.14 8.51 -25.70
N PRO A 273 -15.36 8.90 -26.72
CA PRO A 273 -14.10 8.21 -27.00
C PRO A 273 -13.21 8.24 -25.75
N GLN A 274 -12.68 7.09 -25.35
CA GLN A 274 -11.77 6.99 -24.20
C GLN A 274 -10.39 6.49 -24.61
N ARG A 275 -9.42 6.60 -23.70
CA ARG A 275 -8.10 5.98 -23.89
C ARG A 275 -8.22 4.46 -23.85
N LEU A 276 -7.37 3.78 -24.62
CA LEU A 276 -7.26 2.32 -24.51
C LEU A 276 -6.59 1.96 -23.18
N GLN A 277 -7.20 1.05 -22.43
CA GLN A 277 -6.62 0.51 -21.21
C GLN A 277 -5.57 -0.56 -21.53
N THR A 278 -4.57 -0.68 -20.68
CA THR A 278 -3.54 -1.74 -20.73
C THR A 278 -3.57 -2.60 -19.46
N ASN A 279 -2.83 -3.72 -19.43
CA ASN A 279 -2.81 -4.58 -18.24
C ASN A 279 -2.26 -3.84 -17.00
N ALA A 280 -1.35 -2.88 -17.19
CA ALA A 280 -0.83 -2.02 -16.12
C ALA A 280 -1.92 -1.19 -15.43
N ASP A 281 -2.98 -0.79 -16.13
CA ASP A 281 -4.07 0.01 -15.54
C ASP A 281 -5.04 -0.82 -14.68
N TYR A 282 -4.90 -2.16 -14.69
CA TYR A 282 -5.58 -3.04 -13.73
C TYR A 282 -4.83 -3.17 -12.39
N VAL A 283 -3.57 -2.75 -12.31
CA VAL A 283 -2.79 -2.88 -11.06
C VAL A 283 -3.21 -1.80 -10.06
N ASP A 284 -3.61 -2.23 -8.85
CA ASP A 284 -3.82 -1.34 -7.68
C ASP A 284 -2.75 -1.63 -6.64
N THR A 285 -1.75 -0.74 -6.52
CA THR A 285 -0.60 -0.96 -5.65
C THR A 285 -0.97 -0.98 -4.16
N ARG A 286 -2.13 -0.42 -3.77
CA ARG A 286 -2.62 -0.39 -2.38
C ARG A 286 -3.14 -1.73 -1.89
N MET A 287 -3.58 -2.62 -2.79
CA MET A 287 -4.32 -3.82 -2.40
C MET A 287 -3.48 -4.82 -1.60
N GLY A 288 -3.47 -4.82 -0.28
CA GLY A 288 -2.60 -5.71 0.53
C GLY A 288 -1.46 -4.97 1.22
N THR A 289 -1.49 -3.63 1.23
CA THR A 289 -0.61 -2.83 2.09
C THR A 289 -1.10 -2.80 3.55
N ALA A 290 -2.39 -3.03 3.81
CA ALA A 290 -2.88 -3.23 5.17
C ALA A 290 -2.21 -4.43 5.84
N HIS A 291 -1.81 -4.28 7.10
CA HIS A 291 -1.13 -5.32 7.89
C HIS A 291 0.15 -5.85 7.25
N SER A 292 0.77 -5.08 6.36
CA SER A 292 1.96 -5.51 5.64
C SER A 292 3.23 -5.19 6.41
N ARG A 293 4.30 -5.91 6.09
CA ARG A 293 5.68 -5.55 6.42
C ARG A 293 6.16 -4.37 5.59
N TRP A 294 7.32 -3.85 5.95
CA TRP A 294 8.05 -2.73 5.31
C TRP A 294 8.30 -2.89 3.80
N MET A 295 8.06 -4.08 3.24
CA MET A 295 8.33 -4.44 1.84
C MET A 295 7.12 -4.36 0.91
N ILE A 296 5.92 -4.01 1.39
CA ILE A 296 4.74 -3.81 0.53
C ILE A 296 4.13 -2.47 0.85
N ALA A 297 4.07 -1.60 -0.16
CA ALA A 297 3.59 -0.25 -0.01
C ALA A 297 2.95 0.22 -1.34
N PRO A 298 2.16 1.31 -1.35
CA PRO A 298 1.44 1.76 -2.55
C PRO A 298 2.32 2.53 -3.54
N GLY A 299 3.62 2.60 -3.28
CA GLY A 299 4.59 3.33 -4.08
C GLY A 299 4.80 2.85 -5.52
N PRO A 300 5.30 3.72 -6.42
CA PRO A 300 5.58 3.36 -7.80
C PRO A 300 6.93 2.63 -7.93
N TRP A 301 6.88 1.29 -8.01
CA TRP A 301 8.10 0.48 -8.06
C TRP A 301 8.32 -0.13 -9.45
N MET A 302 9.56 -0.12 -9.91
CA MET A 302 9.98 -0.87 -11.09
C MET A 302 10.20 -2.35 -10.72
N PRO A 303 10.17 -3.28 -11.70
CA PRO A 303 10.53 -4.67 -11.44
C PRO A 303 11.93 -4.74 -10.82
N PHE A 304 12.06 -5.41 -9.67
CA PHE A 304 13.31 -5.58 -8.94
C PHE A 304 14.07 -4.27 -8.62
N SER A 305 13.38 -3.17 -8.33
CA SER A 305 14.00 -1.86 -8.16
C SER A 305 14.81 -1.68 -6.86
N MET A 306 15.85 -0.84 -6.92
CA MET A 306 16.58 -0.33 -5.77
C MET A 306 15.78 0.78 -5.08
N VAL A 307 15.27 1.73 -5.88
CA VAL A 307 14.32 2.74 -5.41
C VAL A 307 12.94 2.10 -5.34
N LYS A 308 12.47 1.91 -4.11
CA LYS A 308 11.10 1.56 -3.80
C LYS A 308 10.44 2.75 -3.11
N LEU A 309 10.22 3.83 -3.86
CA LEU A 309 9.64 5.05 -3.32
C LEU A 309 8.21 4.82 -2.84
N SER A 310 7.83 5.24 -1.63
CA SER A 310 6.45 5.12 -1.12
C SER A 310 6.17 6.16 -0.03
N PRO A 311 4.90 6.51 0.27
CA PRO A 311 4.52 7.11 1.55
C PRO A 311 4.76 6.20 2.75
N ASP A 312 5.20 6.82 3.85
CA ASP A 312 5.41 6.16 5.14
C ASP A 312 4.47 6.83 6.15
N ASN A 313 3.60 6.04 6.79
CA ASN A 313 2.65 6.56 7.76
C ASN A 313 2.65 5.87 9.13
N GLU A 314 3.39 4.77 9.30
CA GLU A 314 3.51 4.07 10.58
C GLU A 314 4.76 4.48 11.38
N ASN A 315 4.66 4.37 12.70
CA ASN A 315 5.79 4.43 13.61
C ASN A 315 6.69 3.18 13.42
N ALA A 316 7.89 3.20 14.02
CA ALA A 316 8.86 2.11 13.93
C ALA A 316 8.38 0.82 14.64
N GLY A 317 8.67 -0.34 14.06
CA GLY A 317 8.32 -1.65 14.59
C GLY A 317 7.84 -2.67 13.54
N TRP A 318 7.36 -3.82 14.01
CA TRP A 318 6.77 -4.83 13.14
C TRP A 318 5.64 -4.22 12.29
N GLN A 319 5.61 -4.51 10.99
CA GLN A 319 4.64 -3.96 10.02
C GLN A 319 4.75 -2.47 9.73
N SER A 320 5.83 -1.78 10.13
CA SER A 320 6.04 -0.39 9.71
C SER A 320 5.98 -0.22 8.18
N GLY A 321 5.67 1.00 7.76
CA GLY A 321 5.63 1.39 6.36
C GLY A 321 4.35 2.15 6.09
N TYR A 322 3.40 1.47 5.47
CA TYR A 322 2.14 2.08 5.04
C TYR A 322 0.93 1.24 5.44
N GLN A 323 0.07 1.81 6.27
CA GLN A 323 -1.24 1.29 6.65
C GLN A 323 -2.36 2.16 6.05
N PRO A 324 -3.19 1.64 5.13
CA PRO A 324 -4.30 2.37 4.51
C PRO A 324 -5.23 3.13 5.47
N SER A 325 -5.44 2.64 6.70
CA SER A 325 -6.33 3.32 7.64
C SER A 325 -5.72 4.50 8.38
N ILE A 326 -4.41 4.70 8.30
CA ILE A 326 -3.75 5.88 8.87
C ILE A 326 -3.82 7.01 7.84
N GLU A 327 -4.62 8.03 8.12
CA GLU A 327 -4.90 9.15 7.21
C GLU A 327 -3.98 10.34 7.45
N ASN A 328 -2.70 10.06 7.67
CA ASN A 328 -1.62 11.04 7.71
C ASN A 328 -0.34 10.39 7.20
N VAL A 329 0.64 11.16 6.72
CA VAL A 329 1.93 10.66 6.21
C VAL A 329 3.07 11.39 6.90
N GLY A 330 4.07 10.63 7.34
CA GLY A 330 5.29 11.15 7.94
C GLY A 330 6.24 11.66 6.87
N CYS A 331 6.58 10.82 5.89
CA CYS A 331 7.43 11.19 4.76
C CYS A 331 7.18 10.28 3.54
N PHE A 332 7.97 10.49 2.50
CA PHE A 332 8.09 9.61 1.34
C PHE A 332 9.53 9.09 1.25
N SER A 333 9.76 7.79 1.47
CA SER A 333 11.11 7.23 1.55
C SER A 333 11.50 6.31 0.39
N HIS A 334 12.81 6.21 0.12
CA HIS A 334 13.34 5.58 -1.09
C HIS A 334 13.58 4.06 -0.97
N ILE A 335 13.76 3.53 0.23
CA ILE A 335 14.14 2.13 0.47
C ILE A 335 13.09 1.44 1.33
N HIS A 336 12.46 0.43 0.73
CA HIS A 336 11.47 -0.46 1.34
C HIS A 336 11.91 -1.93 1.15
N GLU A 337 12.94 -2.34 1.89
CA GLU A 337 13.47 -3.72 1.98
C GLU A 337 13.62 -4.11 3.45
N TRP A 338 13.43 -5.39 3.78
CA TRP A 338 13.13 -5.93 5.11
C TRP A 338 14.07 -5.55 6.27
N THR A 339 15.23 -4.97 6.05
CA THR A 339 16.18 -4.54 7.10
C THR A 339 16.78 -3.16 6.83
N MET A 340 16.31 -2.49 5.78
CA MET A 340 16.88 -1.27 5.24
C MET A 340 15.81 -0.19 5.09
N ALA A 341 16.20 1.06 5.32
CA ALA A 341 15.34 2.22 5.21
C ALA A 341 16.13 3.47 4.81
N GLY A 342 15.43 4.61 4.77
CA GLY A 342 15.92 5.86 4.21
C GLY A 342 15.78 5.87 2.68
N LEU A 343 16.04 6.93 1.97
CA LEU A 343 16.13 8.33 2.34
C LEU A 343 14.73 8.94 2.40
N GLY A 344 14.37 9.62 3.50
CA GLY A 344 13.05 10.24 3.67
C GLY A 344 12.97 11.64 3.06
N ILE A 345 11.88 11.93 2.35
CA ILE A 345 11.57 13.28 1.83
C ILE A 345 10.17 13.69 2.26
N MET A 346 10.01 14.89 2.82
CA MET A 346 8.69 15.43 3.17
C MET A 346 8.54 16.90 2.76
N PRO A 347 7.60 17.26 1.86
CA PRO A 347 7.29 18.65 1.58
C PRO A 347 6.42 19.23 2.72
N THR A 348 6.80 20.40 3.21
CA THR A 348 6.09 21.10 4.29
C THR A 348 6.18 22.61 4.09
N ASN A 349 5.52 23.37 4.95
CA ASN A 349 5.62 24.83 4.98
C ASN A 349 5.30 25.35 6.39
N GLY A 350 5.45 26.65 6.61
CA GLY A 350 5.19 27.25 7.93
C GLY A 350 6.31 26.95 8.95
N ARG A 351 5.93 26.72 10.22
CA ARG A 351 6.88 26.51 11.32
C ARG A 351 7.77 25.29 11.03
N LEU A 352 9.08 25.45 11.20
CA LEU A 352 10.01 24.33 11.08
C LEU A 352 9.80 23.34 12.23
N GLN A 353 9.55 22.08 11.87
CA GLN A 353 9.58 20.92 12.74
C GLN A 353 10.56 19.93 12.12
N ILE A 354 11.42 19.32 12.94
CA ILE A 354 12.50 18.42 12.49
C ILE A 354 12.30 16.97 12.94
N GLN A 355 11.23 16.72 13.71
CA GLN A 355 10.82 15.39 14.12
C GLN A 355 9.61 14.97 13.28
N THR A 356 9.52 13.70 12.89
CA THR A 356 8.36 13.17 12.16
C THR A 356 7.07 13.33 12.98
N GLY A 357 7.14 13.06 14.28
CA GLY A 357 5.98 13.01 15.17
C GLY A 357 5.27 11.65 15.13
N ASP A 358 4.42 11.42 16.14
CA ASP A 358 3.68 10.15 16.31
C ASP A 358 2.51 10.03 15.33
N GLN A 359 2.27 8.82 14.80
CA GLN A 359 1.16 8.56 13.85
C GLN A 359 -0.24 8.89 14.40
N LEU A 360 -0.44 8.84 15.72
CA LEU A 360 -1.69 9.17 16.42
C LEU A 360 -1.72 10.63 16.92
N LYS A 361 -0.59 11.35 16.83
CA LYS A 361 -0.46 12.75 17.24
C LYS A 361 0.30 13.56 16.19
N PRO A 362 -0.27 13.70 14.98
CA PRO A 362 0.44 14.28 13.83
C PRO A 362 0.89 15.73 14.05
N ASP A 363 0.30 16.47 15.00
CA ASP A 363 0.67 17.86 15.30
C ASP A 363 2.01 18.00 16.07
N GLU A 364 2.57 16.90 16.59
CA GLU A 364 3.85 16.90 17.33
C GLU A 364 5.10 16.99 16.42
N GLY A 365 4.94 16.81 15.10
CA GLY A 365 6.03 16.79 14.13
C GLY A 365 5.69 17.39 12.77
N TYR A 366 6.53 17.11 11.76
CA TYR A 366 6.32 17.56 10.37
C TYR A 366 5.32 16.70 9.58
N ARG A 367 4.83 15.60 10.16
CA ARG A 367 3.77 14.75 9.59
C ARG A 367 2.57 15.59 9.16
N SER A 368 1.89 15.14 8.11
CA SER A 368 0.68 15.81 7.62
C SER A 368 -0.47 14.83 7.45
N ARG A 369 -1.65 15.17 7.94
CA ARG A 369 -2.93 14.56 7.59
C ARG A 369 -3.13 14.62 6.08
N ILE A 370 -3.69 13.56 5.50
CA ILE A 370 -3.99 13.48 4.07
C ILE A 370 -5.49 13.59 3.83
N ASP A 371 -5.88 14.19 2.71
CA ASP A 371 -7.22 13.97 2.18
C ASP A 371 -7.25 12.61 1.48
N LYS A 372 -7.77 11.59 2.19
CA LYS A 372 -7.81 10.22 1.71
C LYS A 372 -8.57 10.06 0.38
N ALA A 373 -9.54 10.94 0.10
CA ALA A 373 -10.30 10.91 -1.16
C ALA A 373 -9.45 11.33 -2.38
N THR A 374 -8.32 12.00 -2.14
CA THR A 374 -7.38 12.43 -3.19
C THR A 374 -6.22 11.45 -3.41
N GLU A 375 -6.17 10.37 -2.64
CA GLU A 375 -5.08 9.40 -2.72
C GLU A 375 -5.24 8.49 -3.94
N GLU A 376 -4.31 8.63 -4.87
CA GLU A 376 -4.22 7.85 -6.09
C GLU A 376 -2.89 7.08 -6.10
N ALA A 377 -2.94 5.78 -6.40
CA ALA A 377 -1.75 4.94 -6.50
C ALA A 377 -1.83 3.98 -7.69
N PRO A 378 -2.03 4.49 -8.93
CA PRO A 378 -1.96 3.64 -10.11
C PRO A 378 -0.51 3.20 -10.34
N LEU A 379 -0.31 2.13 -11.10
CA LEU A 379 1.03 1.71 -11.50
C LEU A 379 1.80 2.86 -12.15
N GLY A 380 3.00 3.13 -11.63
CA GLY A 380 3.90 4.17 -12.12
C GLY A 380 3.84 5.49 -11.36
N SER A 381 2.81 5.73 -10.53
CA SER A 381 2.74 6.97 -9.74
C SER A 381 1.98 6.83 -8.43
N TYR A 382 2.34 7.64 -7.45
CA TYR A 382 1.52 7.88 -6.26
C TYR A 382 1.22 9.38 -6.14
N ARG A 383 0.02 9.75 -5.70
CA ARG A 383 -0.39 11.14 -5.51
C ARG A 383 -1.32 11.27 -4.31
N VAL A 384 -1.12 12.33 -3.52
CA VAL A 384 -2.01 12.65 -2.38
C VAL A 384 -1.97 14.14 -2.06
N PHE A 385 -3.07 14.67 -1.51
CA PHE A 385 -3.14 16.01 -0.96
C PHE A 385 -2.83 16.01 0.55
N LEU A 386 -1.82 16.76 0.96
CA LEU A 386 -1.43 16.99 2.35
C LEU A 386 -2.29 18.12 2.93
N SER A 387 -3.26 17.79 3.76
CA SER A 387 -4.32 18.71 4.22
C SER A 387 -3.81 19.79 5.17
N ASP A 388 -2.85 19.47 6.06
CA ASP A 388 -2.34 20.44 7.04
C ASP A 388 -1.51 21.55 6.37
N THR A 389 -0.72 21.17 5.35
CA THR A 389 0.20 22.08 4.64
C THR A 389 -0.38 22.58 3.31
N LYS A 390 -1.48 22.00 2.83
CA LYS A 390 -2.15 22.28 1.55
C LYS A 390 -1.25 22.08 0.35
N ILE A 391 -0.48 20.98 0.37
CA ILE A 391 0.49 20.63 -0.67
C ILE A 391 -0.01 19.41 -1.43
N TRP A 392 0.05 19.44 -2.76
CA TRP A 392 -0.04 18.20 -3.54
C TRP A 392 1.34 17.56 -3.62
N ALA A 393 1.43 16.28 -3.27
CA ALA A 393 2.61 15.46 -3.44
C ALA A 393 2.36 14.40 -4.51
N GLU A 394 3.27 14.30 -5.48
CA GLU A 394 3.23 13.34 -6.58
C GLU A 394 4.59 12.66 -6.70
N LEU A 395 4.61 11.33 -6.84
CA LEU A 395 5.80 10.49 -6.80
C LEU A 395 5.86 9.59 -8.04
N THR A 396 7.05 9.41 -8.60
CA THR A 396 7.37 8.37 -9.59
C THR A 396 8.83 7.97 -9.44
N ALA A 397 9.21 6.87 -10.07
CA ALA A 397 10.56 6.32 -9.98
C ALA A 397 11.01 5.55 -11.23
N THR A 398 12.27 5.16 -11.21
CA THR A 398 12.94 4.22 -12.11
C THR A 398 13.58 3.14 -11.23
N GLU A 399 14.49 2.33 -11.76
CA GLU A 399 15.09 1.25 -10.96
C GLU A 399 15.95 1.81 -9.80
N ARG A 400 16.69 2.91 -10.02
CA ARG A 400 17.69 3.47 -9.09
C ARG A 400 17.57 4.97 -8.86
N ALA A 401 16.59 5.61 -9.48
CA ALA A 401 16.31 7.03 -9.29
C ALA A 401 14.81 7.33 -9.13
N SER A 402 14.48 8.45 -8.49
CA SER A 402 13.12 8.92 -8.26
C SER A 402 12.89 10.31 -8.85
N MET A 403 11.62 10.66 -9.02
CA MET A 403 11.18 12.02 -9.29
C MET A 403 9.92 12.32 -8.47
N MET A 404 9.92 13.44 -7.76
CA MET A 404 8.77 13.92 -7.02
C MET A 404 8.39 15.33 -7.47
N ARG A 405 7.11 15.66 -7.43
CA ARG A 405 6.56 16.97 -7.74
C ARG A 405 5.69 17.45 -6.60
N PHE A 406 5.99 18.65 -6.10
CA PHE A 406 5.28 19.27 -5.00
C PHE A 406 4.63 20.57 -5.47
N THR A 407 3.32 20.68 -5.33
CA THR A 407 2.59 21.94 -5.60
C THR A 407 2.25 22.61 -4.28
N PHE A 408 2.94 23.71 -3.98
CA PHE A 408 2.82 24.47 -2.74
C PHE A 408 1.75 25.57 -2.84
N PRO A 409 1.17 26.01 -1.70
CA PRO A 409 0.39 27.24 -1.67
C PRO A 409 1.29 28.48 -1.88
N GLN A 410 0.79 29.48 -2.61
CA GLN A 410 1.56 30.66 -3.04
C GLN A 410 1.66 31.78 -1.99
N ASN A 411 1.16 31.57 -0.78
CA ASN A 411 1.10 32.61 0.26
C ASN A 411 2.26 32.55 1.27
N GLN A 412 3.10 31.50 1.22
CA GLN A 412 4.22 31.27 2.15
C GLN A 412 5.29 30.40 1.49
N ASP A 413 6.55 30.55 1.91
CA ASP A 413 7.67 29.75 1.38
C ASP A 413 7.41 28.24 1.59
N GLY A 414 7.79 27.46 0.59
CA GLY A 414 7.75 25.99 0.64
C GLY A 414 9.06 25.43 1.16
N ARG A 415 9.00 24.27 1.81
CA ARG A 415 10.17 23.57 2.36
C ARG A 415 10.13 22.10 1.95
N VAL A 416 11.27 21.55 1.59
CA VAL A 416 11.47 20.10 1.44
C VAL A 416 12.41 19.64 2.54
N MET A 417 11.94 18.73 3.38
CA MET A 417 12.72 18.05 4.41
C MET A 417 13.41 16.83 3.78
N ILE A 418 14.69 16.63 4.11
CA ILE A 418 15.51 15.48 3.73
C ILE A 418 15.94 14.82 5.04
N ASP A 419 15.24 13.76 5.42
CA ASP A 419 15.41 13.07 6.69
C ASP A 419 16.23 11.79 6.51
N LEU A 420 17.32 11.69 7.28
CA LEU A 420 18.19 10.52 7.28
C LEU A 420 17.78 9.49 8.34
N GLN A 421 16.90 9.86 9.30
CA GLN A 421 16.44 9.00 10.38
C GLN A 421 14.90 8.94 10.42
N ILE A 422 14.32 8.15 9.53
CA ILE A 422 12.87 7.89 9.47
C ILE A 422 12.47 6.63 10.27
N PRO A 423 11.20 6.53 10.72
CA PRO A 423 10.65 5.28 11.22
C PRO A 423 10.78 4.13 10.21
N ALA A 424 11.12 2.94 10.69
CA ALA A 424 11.30 1.74 9.88
C ALA A 424 11.01 0.47 10.69
N GLU A 425 10.90 -0.69 10.03
CA GLU A 425 10.64 -1.96 10.73
C GLU A 425 11.78 -2.36 11.68
N TYR A 426 13.02 -2.16 11.24
CA TYR A 426 14.20 -2.20 12.09
C TYR A 426 14.76 -0.79 12.24
N SER A 427 15.00 -0.39 13.49
CA SER A 427 15.76 0.83 13.76
C SER A 427 17.20 0.67 13.28
N TYR A 428 17.78 1.76 12.80
CA TYR A 428 19.16 1.84 12.36
C TYR A 428 19.85 3.03 13.02
N ASP A 429 21.15 2.89 13.22
CA ASP A 429 22.03 3.93 13.74
C ASP A 429 22.65 4.71 12.56
N LEU A 430 22.77 6.03 12.69
CA LEU A 430 23.55 6.87 11.77
C LEU A 430 25.03 6.87 12.19
N VAL A 431 25.83 6.00 11.56
CA VAL A 431 27.23 5.79 11.91
C VAL A 431 28.11 6.95 11.45
N ASP A 432 27.99 7.35 10.18
CA ASP A 432 28.62 8.54 9.58
C ASP A 432 27.62 9.22 8.64
N VAL A 433 27.59 10.54 8.69
CA VAL A 433 26.72 11.38 7.87
C VAL A 433 27.55 12.48 7.24
N ASP A 434 27.36 12.69 5.94
CA ASP A 434 27.90 13.83 5.20
C ASP A 434 26.86 14.31 4.19
N ILE A 435 26.22 15.46 4.42
CA ILE A 435 25.19 16.02 3.52
C ILE A 435 25.46 17.49 3.26
N ARG A 436 25.43 17.92 1.99
CA ARG A 436 25.82 19.27 1.60
C ARG A 436 25.00 19.80 0.43
N GLN A 437 24.67 21.08 0.48
CA GLN A 437 24.28 21.84 -0.69
C GLN A 437 25.52 22.22 -1.51
N VAL A 438 25.66 21.64 -2.70
CA VAL A 438 26.82 21.86 -3.59
C VAL A 438 26.56 22.89 -4.69
N SER A 439 25.29 23.26 -4.91
CA SER A 439 24.89 24.39 -5.76
C SER A 439 23.51 24.92 -5.37
N ASP A 440 23.03 25.96 -6.06
CA ASP A 440 21.67 26.49 -5.89
C ASP A 440 20.57 25.47 -6.24
N TYR A 441 20.91 24.35 -6.89
CA TYR A 441 19.95 23.35 -7.36
C TYR A 441 20.30 21.91 -6.97
N ARG A 442 21.37 21.68 -6.17
CA ARG A 442 21.89 20.32 -5.96
C ARG A 442 22.35 20.08 -4.54
N ILE A 443 21.91 18.94 -3.99
CA ILE A 443 22.34 18.37 -2.71
C ILE A 443 23.05 17.04 -2.99
N GLU A 444 24.13 16.79 -2.27
CA GLU A 444 24.82 15.50 -2.25
C GLU A 444 24.87 15.00 -0.81
N GLY A 445 24.66 13.70 -0.61
CA GLY A 445 24.69 13.14 0.73
C GLY A 445 25.15 11.69 0.81
N ILE A 446 25.67 11.36 2.00
CA ILE A 446 26.16 10.05 2.41
C ILE A 446 25.56 9.78 3.79
N SER A 447 25.01 8.58 3.96
CA SER A 447 24.49 8.09 5.24
C SER A 447 24.94 6.64 5.41
N HIS A 448 25.94 6.43 6.25
CA HIS A 448 26.36 5.10 6.69
C HIS A 448 25.44 4.65 7.81
N GLN A 449 24.72 3.56 7.57
CA GLN A 449 23.66 3.05 8.43
C GLN A 449 24.00 1.64 8.92
N LEU A 450 23.66 1.37 10.17
CA LEU A 450 23.79 0.06 10.78
C LEU A 450 22.51 -0.29 11.54
N SER A 451 21.82 -1.35 11.12
CA SER A 451 20.72 -1.97 11.88
C SER A 451 21.29 -3.20 12.59
N PRO A 452 21.64 -3.11 13.89
CA PRO A 452 22.22 -4.25 14.59
C PRO A 452 21.15 -5.27 14.97
N ARG A 453 21.52 -6.56 15.00
CA ARG A 453 20.68 -7.68 15.47
C ARG A 453 19.35 -7.78 14.71
N VAL A 454 19.39 -7.61 13.40
CA VAL A 454 18.23 -7.85 12.53
C VAL A 454 17.93 -9.34 12.51
N TRP A 455 16.67 -9.71 12.71
CA TRP A 455 16.18 -11.10 12.83
C TRP A 455 16.75 -11.95 14.00
N SER A 456 18.06 -11.95 14.23
CA SER A 456 18.76 -12.67 15.29
C SER A 456 19.91 -11.85 15.88
N ASN A 457 20.40 -12.23 17.08
CA ASN A 457 21.47 -11.51 17.79
C ASN A 457 22.85 -11.51 17.08
N ASP A 458 22.96 -12.21 15.96
CA ASP A 458 24.20 -12.50 15.23
C ASP A 458 24.06 -12.20 13.73
N ALA A 459 23.19 -11.25 13.39
CA ALA A 459 23.03 -10.72 12.06
C ALA A 459 22.80 -9.21 12.15
N ASP A 460 23.66 -8.45 11.51
CA ASP A 460 23.58 -7.00 11.38
C ASP A 460 23.32 -6.65 9.91
N GLN A 461 22.62 -5.53 9.67
CA GLN A 461 22.48 -4.94 8.34
C GLN A 461 23.31 -3.66 8.30
N GLU A 462 24.39 -3.66 7.53
CA GLU A 462 25.25 -2.50 7.32
C GLU A 462 25.15 -2.05 5.85
N TYR A 463 25.09 -0.75 5.60
CA TYR A 463 25.17 -0.19 4.25
C TYR A 463 25.48 1.30 4.29
N THR A 464 26.06 1.83 3.21
CA THR A 464 26.24 3.28 3.02
C THR A 464 25.38 3.78 1.88
N LEU A 465 24.34 4.54 2.21
CA LEU A 465 23.48 5.19 1.23
C LEU A 465 24.13 6.48 0.73
N HIS A 466 24.45 6.51 -0.56
CA HIS A 466 24.88 7.71 -1.28
C HIS A 466 23.73 8.23 -2.11
N PHE A 467 23.53 9.55 -2.13
CA PHE A 467 22.46 10.16 -2.92
C PHE A 467 22.85 11.50 -3.52
N VAL A 468 22.24 11.79 -4.67
CA VAL A 468 22.29 13.10 -5.32
C VAL A 468 20.85 13.54 -5.55
N MET A 469 20.50 14.73 -5.07
CA MET A 469 19.23 15.39 -5.35
C MET A 469 19.45 16.62 -6.20
N GLU A 470 18.62 16.77 -7.23
CA GLU A 470 18.55 17.98 -8.03
C GLU A 470 17.14 18.56 -7.93
N PHE A 471 17.03 19.89 -7.91
CA PHE A 471 15.77 20.64 -7.89
C PHE A 471 15.60 21.45 -9.17
N ASP A 472 14.36 21.68 -9.62
CA ASP A 472 14.06 22.55 -10.76
C ASP A 472 13.85 24.03 -10.38
N ALA A 473 13.88 24.33 -9.08
CA ALA A 473 13.79 25.66 -8.51
C ALA A 473 15.06 26.00 -7.70
N PRO A 474 15.51 27.27 -7.68
CA PRO A 474 16.67 27.67 -6.90
C PRO A 474 16.37 27.59 -5.40
N ILE A 475 17.25 26.96 -4.65
CA ILE A 475 17.19 26.87 -3.20
C ILE A 475 17.43 28.27 -2.62
N LYS A 476 16.41 28.81 -1.95
CA LYS A 476 16.42 30.14 -1.33
C LYS A 476 17.17 30.13 0.00
N LYS A 477 16.98 29.08 0.79
CA LYS A 477 17.58 28.92 2.12
C LYS A 477 17.72 27.44 2.46
N THR A 478 18.77 27.12 3.20
CA THR A 478 19.06 25.77 3.67
C THR A 478 19.36 25.80 5.16
N GLY A 479 19.07 24.72 5.85
CA GLY A 479 19.59 24.43 7.18
C GLY A 479 19.73 22.92 7.37
N VAL A 480 20.50 22.51 8.37
CA VAL A 480 20.67 21.11 8.75
C VAL A 480 20.22 20.93 10.19
N TRP A 481 19.91 19.70 10.58
CA TRP A 481 19.74 19.34 11.98
C TRP A 481 20.54 18.10 12.34
N LYS A 482 20.90 18.00 13.62
CA LYS A 482 21.45 16.80 14.23
C LYS A 482 21.09 16.78 15.72
N ASP A 483 20.85 15.61 16.28
CA ASP A 483 20.54 15.43 17.70
C ASP A 483 19.49 16.45 18.21
N GLU A 484 18.40 16.61 17.45
CA GLU A 484 17.30 17.55 17.68
C GLU A 484 17.67 19.05 17.63
N GLU A 485 18.89 19.41 17.21
CA GLU A 485 19.36 20.79 17.11
C GLU A 485 19.45 21.29 15.66
N VAL A 486 18.81 22.43 15.37
CA VAL A 486 18.90 23.10 14.07
C VAL A 486 20.16 23.95 13.98
N ILE A 487 20.93 23.74 12.91
CA ILE A 487 22.15 24.46 12.59
C ILE A 487 21.94 25.25 11.29
N GLY A 488 22.17 26.56 11.34
CA GLY A 488 22.06 27.48 10.20
C GLY A 488 23.22 27.36 9.20
N GLN A 489 23.54 26.14 8.76
CA GLN A 489 24.57 25.83 7.77
C GLN A 489 23.96 25.04 6.61
N ASN A 490 24.63 25.05 5.47
CA ASN A 490 24.21 24.33 4.27
C ASN A 490 24.91 22.97 4.11
N TRP A 491 25.56 22.49 5.17
CA TRP A 491 26.21 21.18 5.23
C TRP A 491 26.18 20.64 6.65
N LEU A 492 26.25 19.32 6.77
CA LEU A 492 26.42 18.59 8.01
C LEU A 492 27.44 17.47 7.77
N LYS A 493 28.39 17.33 8.71
CA LYS A 493 29.20 16.14 8.86
C LYS A 493 29.20 15.71 10.32
N GLY A 494 28.96 14.42 10.60
CA GLY A 494 28.96 13.92 11.97
C GLY A 494 28.96 12.41 12.05
N ASP A 495 29.51 11.92 13.16
CA ASP A 495 29.59 10.49 13.49
C ASP A 495 28.58 10.17 14.61
N LYS A 496 27.92 9.01 14.54
CA LYS A 496 27.05 8.46 15.60
C LYS A 496 25.97 9.45 16.07
N LEU A 497 25.15 9.90 15.12
CA LEU A 497 24.06 10.85 15.38
C LEU A 497 22.76 10.10 15.74
N GLY A 498 21.96 10.66 16.65
CA GLY A 498 20.65 10.11 17.01
C GLY A 498 19.58 10.39 15.95
N ASP A 499 19.63 11.58 15.37
CA ASP A 499 18.88 12.00 14.18
C ASP A 499 19.71 12.99 13.37
N ALA A 500 19.47 13.07 12.06
CA ALA A 500 20.14 14.03 11.19
C ALA A 500 19.35 14.29 9.91
N GLY A 501 19.51 15.49 9.36
CA GLY A 501 18.99 15.79 8.03
C GLY A 501 19.20 17.23 7.58
N MET A 502 18.56 17.58 6.47
CA MET A 502 18.62 18.90 5.85
C MET A 502 17.24 19.36 5.42
N PHE A 503 16.97 20.66 5.54
CA PHE A 503 15.81 21.28 4.91
C PHE A 503 16.25 22.33 3.90
N VAL A 504 15.54 22.38 2.78
CA VAL A 504 15.72 23.40 1.73
C VAL A 504 14.39 24.14 1.52
N GLU A 505 14.46 25.46 1.44
CA GLU A 505 13.30 26.35 1.27
C GLU A 505 13.31 27.01 -0.12
N PHE A 506 12.12 27.22 -0.67
CA PHE A 506 11.87 27.79 -1.99
C PHE A 506 10.90 28.97 -1.92
N ASP A 507 11.08 29.96 -2.79
CA ASP A 507 10.09 31.02 -2.99
C ASP A 507 8.95 30.52 -3.87
N THR A 508 7.89 30.04 -3.24
CA THR A 508 6.73 29.43 -3.93
C THR A 508 5.77 30.45 -4.54
N LYS A 509 6.00 31.74 -4.32
CA LYS A 509 5.29 32.80 -5.07
C LYS A 509 5.74 32.83 -6.52
N THR A 510 7.02 32.54 -6.76
CA THR A 510 7.62 32.51 -8.09
C THR A 510 7.78 31.07 -8.60
N HIS A 511 7.92 30.09 -7.71
CA HIS A 511 8.04 28.67 -8.00
C HIS A 511 6.97 27.84 -7.26
N PRO A 512 5.67 27.96 -7.63
CA PRO A 512 4.58 27.26 -6.94
C PRO A 512 4.65 25.74 -7.04
N VAL A 513 5.34 25.24 -8.06
CA VAL A 513 5.65 23.82 -8.24
C VAL A 513 7.16 23.67 -8.11
N VAL A 514 7.59 22.75 -7.26
CA VAL A 514 8.99 22.35 -7.12
C VAL A 514 9.09 20.86 -7.39
N GLN A 515 9.97 20.49 -8.30
CA GLN A 515 10.31 19.10 -8.57
C GLN A 515 11.68 18.77 -7.98
N VAL A 516 11.81 17.55 -7.49
CA VAL A 516 13.07 16.96 -7.07
C VAL A 516 13.27 15.65 -7.80
N ARG A 517 14.47 15.41 -8.30
CA ARG A 517 14.89 14.11 -8.83
C ARG A 517 16.09 13.61 -8.03
N THR A 518 16.09 12.33 -7.69
CA THR A 518 17.07 11.77 -6.76
C THR A 518 17.62 10.46 -7.29
N GLY A 519 18.94 10.33 -7.41
CA GLY A 519 19.59 9.04 -7.62
C GLY A 519 20.19 8.53 -6.33
N ILE A 520 20.13 7.22 -6.09
CA ILE A 520 20.75 6.58 -4.95
C ILE A 520 21.75 5.50 -5.40
N SER A 521 22.71 5.18 -4.53
CA SER A 521 23.67 4.09 -4.72
C SER A 521 24.18 3.61 -3.36
N LEU A 522 24.45 2.32 -3.22
CA LEU A 522 25.17 1.78 -2.05
C LEU A 522 26.70 1.86 -2.20
N VAL A 523 27.20 2.21 -3.39
CA VAL A 523 28.63 2.17 -3.72
C VAL A 523 29.29 3.54 -3.57
N SER A 524 28.73 4.58 -4.20
CA SER A 524 29.35 5.91 -4.19
C SER A 524 28.43 7.04 -4.64
N LEU A 525 28.79 8.29 -4.30
CA LEU A 525 28.17 9.49 -4.86
C LEU A 525 28.26 9.56 -6.39
N GLY A 526 29.37 9.08 -6.97
CA GLY A 526 29.56 9.03 -8.42
C GLY A 526 28.55 8.11 -9.10
N ASN A 527 28.31 6.94 -8.51
CA ASN A 527 27.31 6.00 -9.02
C ASN A 527 25.88 6.50 -8.79
N ALA A 528 25.58 7.13 -7.66
CA ALA A 528 24.28 7.77 -7.44
C ALA A 528 23.99 8.85 -8.51
N ALA A 529 24.99 9.68 -8.84
CA ALA A 529 24.88 10.67 -9.92
C ALA A 529 24.70 10.00 -11.30
N LEU A 530 25.41 8.91 -11.57
CA LEU A 530 25.31 8.18 -12.83
C LEU A 530 23.96 7.48 -13.00
N ASN A 531 23.43 6.89 -11.93
CA ASN A 531 22.08 6.31 -11.89
C ASN A 531 21.03 7.37 -12.24
N LEU A 532 21.06 8.52 -11.54
CA LEU A 532 20.16 9.65 -11.83
C LEU A 532 20.28 10.13 -13.27
N GLN A 533 21.51 10.31 -13.75
CA GLN A 533 21.78 10.79 -15.10
C GLN A 533 21.24 9.84 -16.17
N THR A 534 21.50 8.55 -16.01
CA THR A 534 21.18 7.50 -16.98
C THR A 534 19.69 7.23 -17.04
N GLU A 535 19.04 7.13 -15.87
CA GLU A 535 17.64 6.68 -15.79
C GLU A 535 16.64 7.84 -15.86
N ILE A 536 16.99 9.07 -15.47
CA ILE A 536 16.04 10.20 -15.45
C ILE A 536 16.56 11.42 -16.21
N SER A 537 17.71 11.98 -15.82
CA SER A 537 18.08 13.34 -16.28
C SER A 537 18.33 13.44 -17.78
N ASN A 538 18.94 12.42 -18.39
CA ASN A 538 19.17 12.37 -19.83
C ASN A 538 17.92 11.95 -20.63
N PRO A 539 17.19 10.87 -20.30
CA PRO A 539 16.06 10.41 -21.10
C PRO A 539 14.79 11.27 -20.96
N PHE A 540 14.53 11.84 -19.78
CA PHE A 540 13.25 12.49 -19.45
C PHE A 540 13.39 13.96 -18.99
N GLY A 541 14.57 14.37 -18.52
CA GLY A 541 14.78 15.73 -18.03
C GLY A 541 13.95 16.02 -16.77
N TRP A 542 12.96 16.91 -16.89
CA TRP A 542 12.00 17.29 -15.84
C TRP A 542 10.56 16.93 -16.22
N ASP A 543 10.36 15.96 -17.12
CA ASP A 543 9.03 15.47 -17.49
C ASP A 543 8.59 14.30 -16.59
N PHE A 544 7.88 14.63 -15.51
CA PHE A 544 7.30 13.65 -14.60
C PHE A 544 6.40 12.63 -15.31
N SER A 545 5.61 13.07 -16.28
CA SER A 545 4.64 12.19 -16.96
C SER A 545 5.36 11.19 -17.87
N ALA A 546 6.50 11.57 -18.45
CA ALA A 546 7.34 10.66 -19.22
C ALA A 546 7.91 9.52 -18.36
N VAL A 547 8.33 9.80 -17.12
CA VAL A 547 8.80 8.77 -16.18
C VAL A 547 7.67 7.81 -15.80
N VAL A 548 6.47 8.33 -15.51
CA VAL A 548 5.28 7.50 -15.23
C VAL A 548 4.95 6.59 -16.42
N ASN A 549 4.96 7.14 -17.64
CA ASN A 549 4.67 6.37 -18.85
C ASN A 549 5.74 5.30 -19.11
N HIS A 550 7.02 5.61 -18.86
CA HIS A 550 8.10 4.64 -18.97
C HIS A 550 7.88 3.43 -18.04
N GLN A 551 7.47 3.66 -16.80
CA GLN A 551 7.13 2.54 -15.90
C GLN A 551 5.99 1.69 -16.46
N LYS A 552 4.92 2.32 -16.95
CA LYS A 552 3.78 1.61 -17.53
C LYS A 552 4.19 0.78 -18.73
N GLU A 553 5.07 1.29 -19.58
CA GLU A 553 5.60 0.56 -20.74
C GLU A 553 6.40 -0.67 -20.30
N VAL A 554 7.32 -0.53 -19.35
CA VAL A 554 8.13 -1.65 -18.83
C VAL A 554 7.26 -2.70 -18.15
N TRP A 555 6.29 -2.29 -17.35
CA TRP A 555 5.37 -3.23 -16.73
C TRP A 555 4.45 -3.91 -17.73
N ASN A 556 3.93 -3.21 -18.74
CA ASN A 556 3.11 -3.84 -19.77
C ASN A 556 3.88 -4.89 -20.58
N ASP A 557 5.19 -4.71 -20.83
CA ASP A 557 6.02 -5.75 -21.46
C ASP A 557 6.01 -7.06 -20.67
N ILE A 558 5.96 -6.97 -19.33
CA ILE A 558 5.90 -8.15 -18.45
C ILE A 558 4.46 -8.65 -18.31
N LEU A 559 3.50 -7.76 -18.02
CA LEU A 559 2.11 -8.10 -17.76
C LEU A 559 1.39 -8.65 -19.00
N HIS A 560 1.86 -8.36 -20.22
CA HIS A 560 1.32 -8.94 -21.46
C HIS A 560 1.83 -10.37 -21.74
N ARG A 561 2.73 -10.92 -20.90
CA ARG A 561 3.16 -12.32 -21.05
C ARG A 561 2.08 -13.32 -20.64
N ILE A 562 1.06 -12.88 -19.90
CA ILE A 562 -0.11 -13.69 -19.55
C ILE A 562 -1.36 -12.85 -19.74
N ASP A 563 -2.20 -13.24 -20.70
CA ASP A 563 -3.54 -12.69 -20.86
C ASP A 563 -4.57 -13.57 -20.14
N ILE A 564 -5.45 -12.93 -19.37
CA ILE A 564 -6.60 -13.59 -18.74
C ILE A 564 -7.92 -13.05 -19.32
N SER A 565 -8.94 -13.89 -19.35
CA SER A 565 -10.30 -13.51 -19.78
C SER A 565 -11.24 -13.62 -18.59
N SER A 566 -11.81 -12.48 -18.19
CA SER A 566 -12.88 -12.39 -17.20
C SER A 566 -13.68 -11.12 -17.46
N ASP A 567 -15.00 -11.21 -17.26
CA ASP A 567 -15.91 -10.06 -17.27
C ASP A 567 -15.95 -9.36 -15.90
N ASP A 568 -15.44 -9.97 -14.83
CA ASP A 568 -15.24 -9.32 -13.53
C ASP A 568 -13.92 -8.54 -13.49
N ARG A 569 -14.04 -7.22 -13.36
CA ARG A 569 -12.90 -6.33 -13.18
C ARG A 569 -12.07 -6.69 -11.96
N GLN A 570 -12.69 -7.15 -10.87
CA GLN A 570 -11.97 -7.44 -9.63
C GLN A 570 -11.02 -8.64 -9.78
N GLU A 571 -11.38 -9.65 -10.57
CA GLU A 571 -10.46 -10.75 -10.93
C GLU A 571 -9.23 -10.24 -11.69
N LYS A 572 -9.44 -9.35 -12.66
CA LYS A 572 -8.33 -8.75 -13.42
C LYS A 572 -7.42 -7.90 -12.55
N VAL A 573 -8.01 -7.07 -11.68
CA VAL A 573 -7.24 -6.28 -10.72
C VAL A 573 -6.44 -7.19 -9.80
N ARG A 574 -7.06 -8.21 -9.20
CA ARG A 574 -6.37 -9.16 -8.32
C ARG A 574 -5.24 -9.88 -9.04
N PHE A 575 -5.46 -10.36 -10.26
CA PHE A 575 -4.46 -11.11 -11.02
C PHE A 575 -3.25 -10.25 -11.35
N TYR A 576 -3.44 -9.12 -12.04
CA TYR A 576 -2.32 -8.28 -12.47
C TYR A 576 -1.62 -7.60 -11.29
N THR A 577 -2.33 -7.28 -10.21
CA THR A 577 -1.70 -6.76 -8.99
C THR A 577 -0.80 -7.81 -8.32
N ASN A 578 -1.23 -9.08 -8.24
CA ASN A 578 -0.36 -10.14 -7.72
C ASN A 578 0.83 -10.42 -8.64
N MET A 579 0.64 -10.33 -9.96
CA MET A 579 1.71 -10.44 -10.95
C MET A 579 2.76 -9.32 -10.79
N TYR A 580 2.31 -8.08 -10.58
CA TYR A 580 3.18 -6.95 -10.21
C TYR A 580 4.01 -7.26 -8.95
N ARG A 581 3.35 -7.68 -7.85
CA ARG A 581 4.04 -7.97 -6.59
C ARG A 581 5.05 -9.12 -6.64
N ALA A 582 4.82 -10.10 -7.51
CA ALA A 582 5.76 -11.20 -7.73
C ALA A 582 7.15 -10.71 -8.20
N LEU A 583 7.25 -9.50 -8.72
CA LEU A 583 8.49 -8.92 -9.26
C LEU A 583 8.97 -7.70 -8.44
N CYS A 584 8.30 -7.35 -7.35
CA CYS A 584 8.69 -6.26 -6.45
C CYS A 584 9.76 -6.68 -5.42
N ARG A 585 10.86 -7.31 -5.87
CA ARG A 585 12.08 -7.51 -5.04
C ARG A 585 13.08 -6.39 -5.33
N ASN A 586 14.36 -6.55 -4.99
CA ASN A 586 15.33 -5.46 -5.09
C ASN A 586 16.54 -5.81 -5.94
N THR A 587 17.14 -4.78 -6.52
CA THR A 587 18.50 -4.78 -7.06
C THR A 587 19.37 -3.85 -6.23
N TRP A 588 20.62 -4.22 -6.04
CA TRP A 588 21.63 -3.50 -5.25
C TRP A 588 22.90 -3.19 -6.04
N SER A 589 22.91 -3.49 -7.34
CA SER A 589 23.94 -3.02 -8.27
C SER A 589 23.51 -1.74 -8.98
N ASP A 590 24.47 -0.84 -9.20
CA ASP A 590 24.33 0.40 -9.97
C ASP A 590 24.26 0.14 -11.49
N VAL A 591 23.90 1.16 -12.28
CA VAL A 591 23.79 1.03 -13.75
C VAL A 591 25.11 0.64 -14.43
N ASN A 592 26.24 0.91 -13.78
CA ASN A 592 27.56 0.52 -14.28
C ASN A 592 27.98 -0.91 -13.89
N GLY A 593 27.15 -1.64 -13.14
CA GLY A 593 27.41 -2.99 -12.67
C GLY A 593 28.16 -3.09 -11.34
N ASP A 594 28.50 -1.97 -10.70
CA ASP A 594 29.13 -2.01 -9.37
C ASP A 594 28.10 -2.34 -8.28
N TRP A 595 28.53 -3.06 -7.25
CA TRP A 595 27.74 -3.39 -6.06
C TRP A 595 28.65 -3.63 -4.86
N ILE A 596 28.10 -3.54 -3.64
CA ILE A 596 28.82 -3.85 -2.39
C ILE A 596 28.50 -5.28 -1.97
N ALA A 597 29.54 -6.08 -1.77
CA ALA A 597 29.42 -7.41 -1.17
C ALA A 597 29.51 -7.33 0.36
N PRO A 598 29.06 -8.37 1.10
CA PRO A 598 29.09 -8.39 2.57
C PRO A 598 30.42 -8.11 3.24
N ASP A 599 31.54 -8.27 2.52
CA ASP A 599 32.87 -7.94 3.04
C ASP A 599 33.21 -6.44 2.89
N GLU A 600 32.19 -5.60 2.68
CA GLU A 600 32.21 -4.16 2.47
C GLU A 600 33.12 -3.70 1.33
N LYS A 601 33.37 -4.59 0.36
CA LYS A 601 34.20 -4.30 -0.80
C LYS A 601 33.35 -4.25 -2.06
N VAL A 602 33.63 -3.25 -2.88
CA VAL A 602 33.04 -3.10 -4.20
C VAL A 602 33.38 -4.32 -5.07
N ARG A 603 32.37 -4.82 -5.78
CA ARG A 603 32.47 -5.81 -6.85
C ARG A 603 31.89 -5.20 -8.12
N HIS A 604 32.30 -5.73 -9.28
CA HIS A 604 31.88 -5.22 -10.58
C HIS A 604 31.36 -6.35 -11.46
N ALA A 605 30.14 -6.20 -11.96
CA ALA A 605 29.52 -7.08 -12.95
C ALA A 605 29.76 -6.52 -14.36
N SER A 606 30.68 -7.14 -15.11
CA SER A 606 31.01 -6.68 -16.47
C SER A 606 29.94 -7.00 -17.51
N ASP A 607 29.04 -7.95 -17.20
CA ASP A 607 27.88 -8.31 -18.02
C ASP A 607 26.66 -7.57 -17.47
N PRO A 608 26.00 -6.68 -18.24
CA PRO A 608 24.81 -5.95 -17.80
C PRO A 608 23.62 -6.84 -17.39
N SER A 609 23.62 -8.11 -17.79
CA SER A 609 22.62 -9.10 -17.36
C SER A 609 22.95 -9.73 -15.99
N GLN A 610 24.10 -9.42 -15.40
CA GLN A 610 24.44 -9.78 -14.04
C GLN A 610 24.13 -8.59 -13.12
N VAL A 611 23.18 -8.82 -12.21
CA VAL A 611 22.72 -7.82 -11.24
C VAL A 611 22.80 -8.42 -9.84
N ALA A 612 23.10 -7.60 -8.85
CA ALA A 612 23.09 -8.00 -7.45
C ALA A 612 21.64 -7.91 -6.94
N LEU A 613 20.96 -9.05 -6.82
CA LEU A 613 19.56 -9.12 -6.41
C LEU A 613 19.42 -9.44 -4.92
N GLY A 614 18.52 -8.70 -4.26
CA GLY A 614 18.17 -8.88 -2.86
C GLY A 614 16.69 -9.18 -2.65
N CYS A 615 16.41 -9.91 -1.58
CA CYS A 615 15.06 -10.21 -1.11
C CYS A 615 15.08 -10.60 0.37
N ASP A 616 13.89 -10.68 0.96
CA ASP A 616 13.69 -11.06 2.35
C ASP A 616 14.11 -12.49 2.67
N ALA A 617 13.55 -13.48 1.98
CA ALA A 617 13.90 -14.88 2.16
C ALA A 617 13.39 -15.74 1.01
N PHE A 618 14.20 -16.72 0.59
CA PHE A 618 13.75 -17.74 -0.36
C PHE A 618 12.78 -18.76 0.25
N TRP A 619 12.60 -18.79 1.58
CA TRP A 619 11.78 -19.76 2.31
C TRP A 619 10.35 -19.87 1.77
N ASN A 620 9.69 -18.78 1.39
CA ASN A 620 8.32 -18.85 0.84
C ASN A 620 8.29 -19.09 -0.68
N THR A 621 9.40 -18.84 -1.38
CA THR A 621 9.41 -18.70 -2.84
C THR A 621 9.21 -20.03 -3.56
N PHE A 622 9.61 -21.15 -2.95
CA PHE A 622 9.62 -22.45 -3.61
C PHE A 622 8.22 -23.07 -3.80
N TRP A 623 7.19 -22.55 -3.12
CA TRP A 623 5.81 -23.03 -3.27
C TRP A 623 5.14 -22.52 -4.54
N ASN A 624 5.46 -21.31 -4.99
CA ASN A 624 4.78 -20.66 -6.11
C ASN A 624 5.66 -19.69 -6.92
N LEU A 625 6.48 -18.89 -6.26
CA LEU A 625 7.17 -17.76 -6.88
C LEU A 625 8.30 -18.20 -7.80
N ASN A 626 9.04 -19.27 -7.44
CA ASN A 626 10.07 -19.85 -8.29
C ASN A 626 9.47 -20.38 -9.60
N GLN A 627 8.30 -21.03 -9.53
CA GLN A 627 7.60 -21.53 -10.72
C GLN A 627 7.11 -20.39 -11.59
N PHE A 628 6.54 -19.34 -10.97
CA PHE A 628 6.13 -18.14 -11.68
C PHE A 628 7.32 -17.50 -12.41
N TRP A 629 8.45 -17.26 -11.72
CA TRP A 629 9.63 -16.69 -12.36
C TRP A 629 10.17 -17.56 -13.49
N ASN A 630 10.27 -18.88 -13.29
CA ASN A 630 10.78 -19.77 -14.34
C ASN A 630 9.89 -19.83 -15.59
N LEU A 631 8.57 -19.71 -15.44
CA LEU A 631 7.61 -19.81 -16.56
C LEU A 631 7.40 -18.46 -17.27
N VAL A 632 7.33 -17.37 -16.50
CA VAL A 632 6.85 -16.07 -16.97
C VAL A 632 8.00 -15.10 -17.19
N THR A 633 9.03 -15.18 -16.34
CA THR A 633 10.19 -14.30 -16.35
C THR A 633 11.52 -15.07 -16.21
N PRO A 634 11.80 -16.07 -17.07
CA PRO A 634 12.95 -16.97 -16.93
C PRO A 634 14.30 -16.24 -16.92
N GLU A 635 14.37 -15.07 -17.55
CA GLU A 635 15.54 -14.19 -17.51
C GLU A 635 15.86 -13.72 -16.08
N TRP A 636 14.84 -13.50 -15.25
CA TRP A 636 15.02 -13.12 -13.85
C TRP A 636 15.42 -14.31 -12.98
N SER A 637 14.95 -15.52 -13.30
CA SER A 637 15.48 -16.74 -12.67
C SER A 637 16.96 -16.94 -12.98
N SER A 638 17.40 -16.72 -14.24
CA SER A 638 18.83 -16.73 -14.59
C SER A 638 19.62 -15.69 -13.79
N ARG A 639 19.11 -14.45 -13.71
CA ARG A 639 19.71 -13.37 -12.91
C ARG A 639 19.83 -13.74 -11.44
N TRP A 640 18.82 -14.36 -10.85
CA TRP A 640 18.85 -14.83 -9.47
C TRP A 640 19.96 -15.86 -9.24
N VAL A 641 20.08 -16.87 -10.11
CA VAL A 641 21.16 -17.86 -10.02
C VAL A 641 22.53 -17.18 -10.11
N ARG A 642 22.69 -16.24 -11.05
CA ARG A 642 23.94 -15.50 -11.23
C ARG A 642 24.25 -14.59 -10.05
N SER A 643 23.26 -13.92 -9.47
CA SER A 643 23.42 -13.08 -8.25
C SER A 643 23.93 -13.92 -7.08
N GLN A 644 23.29 -15.07 -6.84
CA GLN A 644 23.73 -16.01 -5.80
C GLN A 644 25.16 -16.52 -6.05
N MET A 645 25.53 -16.77 -7.30
CA MET A 645 26.91 -17.14 -7.64
C MET A 645 27.89 -15.98 -7.49
N ALA A 646 27.48 -14.74 -7.72
CA ALA A 646 28.32 -13.56 -7.46
C ALA A 646 28.60 -13.39 -5.96
N LEU A 647 27.58 -13.61 -5.11
CA LEU A 647 27.72 -13.65 -3.66
C LEU A 647 28.65 -14.78 -3.20
N TYR A 648 28.48 -15.98 -3.78
CA TYR A 648 29.34 -17.13 -3.54
C TYR A 648 30.79 -16.87 -3.95
N ASP A 649 31.01 -16.20 -5.08
CA ASP A 649 32.35 -15.89 -5.57
C ASP A 649 33.03 -14.80 -4.72
N ALA A 650 32.25 -13.85 -4.18
CA ALA A 650 32.76 -12.77 -3.36
C ALA A 650 33.13 -13.22 -1.94
N CYS A 651 32.26 -14.00 -1.29
CA CYS A 651 32.36 -14.31 0.15
C CYS A 651 32.32 -15.81 0.46
N GLY A 652 32.19 -16.67 -0.56
CA GLY A 652 32.25 -18.11 -0.45
C GLY A 652 30.91 -18.80 -0.12
N TRP A 653 29.82 -18.08 0.08
CA TRP A 653 28.55 -18.66 0.52
C TRP A 653 27.37 -18.20 -0.34
N LEU A 654 26.31 -19.02 -0.39
CA LEU A 654 25.02 -18.60 -0.95
C LEU A 654 24.20 -17.88 0.14
N GLY A 655 23.34 -16.95 -0.25
CA GLY A 655 22.45 -16.21 0.67
C GLY A 655 21.06 -16.83 0.74
N LYS A 656 20.49 -16.95 1.96
CA LYS A 656 19.11 -17.44 2.16
C LYS A 656 18.04 -16.37 1.93
N GLY A 657 18.42 -15.14 2.22
CA GLY A 657 17.63 -13.92 2.07
C GLY A 657 18.60 -12.75 2.03
N PRO A 658 19.26 -12.49 0.88
CA PRO A 658 20.31 -11.48 0.77
C PRO A 658 19.72 -10.05 0.74
N ALA A 659 18.98 -9.66 1.78
CA ALA A 659 18.47 -8.29 1.90
C ALA A 659 19.67 -7.34 2.03
N GLY A 660 19.71 -6.28 1.22
CA GLY A 660 20.88 -5.40 1.11
C GLY A 660 22.18 -6.10 0.70
N MET A 661 22.11 -7.31 0.14
CA MET A 661 23.23 -8.22 -0.11
C MET A 661 23.87 -8.88 1.12
N GLU A 662 23.35 -8.66 2.34
CA GLU A 662 23.90 -9.20 3.58
C GLU A 662 23.49 -10.65 3.89
N TYR A 663 24.30 -11.35 4.69
CA TYR A 663 24.02 -12.73 5.12
C TYR A 663 23.04 -12.80 6.29
N ILE A 664 21.77 -12.49 6.03
CA ILE A 664 20.71 -12.61 7.03
C ILE A 664 20.23 -14.08 7.05
N PRO A 665 20.35 -14.81 8.18
CA PRO A 665 20.20 -16.27 8.25
C PRO A 665 18.75 -16.74 8.35
N VAL A 666 17.86 -16.08 7.62
CA VAL A 666 16.42 -16.31 7.63
C VAL A 666 15.98 -17.18 6.44
N MET A 667 15.06 -18.14 6.57
CA MET A 667 14.49 -18.70 7.79
C MET A 667 15.33 -19.91 8.25
N VAL A 668 14.98 -21.11 7.79
CA VAL A 668 15.62 -22.40 8.10
C VAL A 668 16.03 -23.07 6.79
N ALA A 669 16.82 -24.15 6.85
CA ALA A 669 17.30 -24.89 5.68
C ALA A 669 17.99 -23.98 4.62
N GLU A 670 18.18 -24.46 3.39
CA GLU A 670 18.90 -23.76 2.30
C GLU A 670 17.97 -23.61 1.07
N HIS A 671 17.02 -22.66 1.12
CA HIS A 671 15.96 -22.51 0.11
C HIS A 671 16.40 -21.85 -1.21
N GLU A 672 17.57 -21.25 -1.22
CA GLU A 672 18.23 -20.80 -2.44
C GLU A 672 18.64 -21.98 -3.35
N ILE A 673 18.83 -23.18 -2.78
CA ILE A 673 19.10 -24.41 -3.54
C ILE A 673 17.88 -24.81 -4.39
N PRO A 674 16.64 -24.99 -3.84
CA PRO A 674 15.43 -25.19 -4.63
C PRO A 674 15.24 -24.19 -5.77
N LEU A 675 15.54 -22.90 -5.55
CA LEU A 675 15.52 -21.89 -6.62
C LEU A 675 16.45 -22.29 -7.77
N MET A 676 17.74 -22.52 -7.47
CA MET A 676 18.75 -22.90 -8.46
C MET A 676 18.45 -24.23 -9.17
N VAL A 677 17.98 -25.23 -8.42
CA VAL A 677 17.60 -26.54 -8.96
C VAL A 677 16.39 -26.42 -9.88
N SER A 678 15.37 -25.65 -9.48
CA SER A 678 14.16 -25.47 -10.29
C SER A 678 14.46 -24.79 -11.62
N ALA A 679 15.29 -23.74 -11.62
CA ALA A 679 15.74 -23.06 -12.83
C ALA A 679 16.44 -24.04 -13.78
N TYR A 680 17.39 -24.83 -13.25
CA TYR A 680 18.09 -25.84 -14.04
C TYR A 680 17.15 -26.91 -14.61
N GLN A 681 16.23 -27.44 -13.80
CA GLN A 681 15.28 -28.47 -14.24
C GLN A 681 14.33 -27.95 -15.32
N MET A 682 13.93 -26.67 -15.25
CA MET A 682 13.08 -26.01 -16.24
C MET A 682 13.84 -25.51 -17.48
N GLY A 683 15.15 -25.79 -17.59
CA GLY A 683 15.94 -25.52 -18.80
C GLY A 683 16.66 -24.17 -18.82
N ILE A 684 16.56 -23.39 -17.74
CA ILE A 684 17.31 -22.13 -17.55
C ILE A 684 18.71 -22.53 -17.07
N ARG A 685 19.70 -22.53 -17.98
CA ARG A 685 21.03 -23.13 -17.76
C ARG A 685 22.17 -22.32 -18.36
N ASP A 686 21.95 -21.03 -18.58
CA ASP A 686 22.90 -20.06 -19.15
C ASP A 686 23.94 -19.60 -18.12
N TYR A 687 24.43 -20.53 -17.30
CA TYR A 687 25.42 -20.34 -16.25
C TYR A 687 26.28 -21.60 -16.10
N ASP A 688 27.41 -21.52 -15.36
CA ASP A 688 28.24 -22.69 -15.08
C ASP A 688 27.52 -23.65 -14.11
N ALA A 689 26.74 -24.58 -14.67
CA ALA A 689 25.96 -25.53 -13.91
C ALA A 689 26.79 -26.42 -12.98
N LYS A 690 28.06 -26.70 -13.34
CA LYS A 690 28.95 -27.47 -12.46
C LYS A 690 29.35 -26.64 -11.25
N ARG A 691 29.73 -25.37 -11.47
CA ARG A 691 30.04 -24.43 -10.37
C ARG A 691 28.85 -24.22 -9.45
N VAL A 692 27.65 -24.10 -10.01
CA VAL A 692 26.39 -24.02 -9.22
C VAL A 692 26.20 -25.28 -8.38
N LEU A 693 26.41 -26.48 -8.94
CA LEU A 693 26.34 -27.74 -8.18
C LEU A 693 27.40 -27.80 -7.06
N ASP A 694 28.62 -27.35 -7.33
CA ASP A 694 29.68 -27.30 -6.34
C ASP A 694 29.32 -26.36 -5.17
N ALA A 695 28.72 -25.20 -5.45
CA ALA A 695 28.22 -24.27 -4.44
C ALA A 695 27.08 -24.88 -3.60
N MET A 696 26.05 -25.46 -4.24
CA MET A 696 24.94 -26.13 -3.55
C MET A 696 25.45 -27.26 -2.65
N ARG A 697 26.44 -28.05 -3.13
CA ARG A 697 27.08 -29.10 -2.33
C ARG A 697 27.81 -28.53 -1.13
N LYS A 698 28.51 -27.40 -1.29
CA LYS A 698 29.20 -26.75 -0.16
C LYS A 698 28.21 -26.41 0.95
N MET A 699 27.08 -25.77 0.62
CA MET A 699 26.06 -25.37 1.60
C MET A 699 25.53 -26.56 2.42
N GLN A 700 25.47 -27.75 1.80
CA GLN A 700 24.95 -28.97 2.42
C GLN A 700 26.02 -29.86 3.09
N THR A 701 27.30 -29.51 2.99
CA THR A 701 28.42 -30.33 3.52
C THR A 701 29.38 -29.57 4.41
N THR A 702 29.22 -28.26 4.54
CA THR A 702 30.06 -27.40 5.36
C THR A 702 29.25 -26.89 6.56
N PRO A 703 29.73 -27.05 7.81
CA PRO A 703 29.09 -26.47 8.97
C PRO A 703 28.88 -24.96 8.78
N ALA A 704 27.72 -24.50 9.20
CA ALA A 704 27.37 -23.09 9.14
C ALA A 704 28.31 -22.24 10.00
N THR A 705 28.55 -21.00 9.59
CA THR A 705 29.55 -20.14 10.23
C THR A 705 29.17 -18.66 10.13
N HIS A 706 29.81 -17.85 10.96
CA HIS A 706 29.71 -16.39 10.89
C HIS A 706 30.45 -15.91 9.64
N VAL A 707 29.81 -15.04 8.87
CA VAL A 707 30.36 -14.45 7.65
C VAL A 707 30.08 -12.96 7.69
N GLU A 708 31.14 -12.17 7.83
CA GLU A 708 31.06 -10.71 7.97
C GLU A 708 30.07 -10.29 9.07
N GLY A 709 29.07 -9.45 8.80
CA GLY A 709 28.06 -9.03 9.76
C GLY A 709 26.96 -10.06 10.05
N GLY A 710 26.99 -11.25 9.42
CA GLY A 710 25.90 -12.22 9.46
C GLY A 710 26.33 -13.67 9.57
N PHE A 711 25.48 -14.57 9.07
CA PHE A 711 25.68 -16.01 9.23
C PHE A 711 25.21 -16.79 8.00
N ALA A 712 26.02 -17.75 7.55
CA ALA A 712 25.76 -18.53 6.34
C ALA A 712 25.77 -20.05 6.61
N GLY A 713 24.96 -20.78 5.83
CA GLY A 713 24.83 -22.24 5.90
C GLY A 713 23.78 -22.75 6.90
N ASN A 714 23.67 -24.07 6.97
CA ASN A 714 22.64 -24.73 7.78
C ASN A 714 23.08 -24.94 9.22
N ARG A 715 22.52 -24.15 10.14
CA ARG A 715 22.80 -24.23 11.59
C ARG A 715 22.51 -25.61 12.20
N ASP A 716 21.60 -26.36 11.59
CA ASP A 716 21.15 -27.66 12.09
C ASP A 716 21.85 -28.84 11.37
N LEU A 717 22.89 -28.58 10.56
CA LEU A 717 23.59 -29.60 9.77
C LEU A 717 24.25 -30.68 10.64
N GLU A 718 25.01 -30.31 11.68
CA GLU A 718 25.72 -31.28 12.51
C GLU A 718 24.78 -32.21 13.30
N PRO A 719 23.71 -31.71 13.97
CA PRO A 719 22.67 -32.55 14.52
C PRO A 719 22.05 -33.49 13.47
N TYR A 720 21.72 -32.96 12.29
CA TYR A 720 21.14 -33.78 11.21
C TYR A 720 22.08 -34.91 10.78
N LEU A 721 23.36 -34.62 10.53
CA LEU A 721 24.34 -35.63 10.11
C LEU A 721 24.53 -36.74 11.15
N LYS A 722 24.40 -36.40 12.45
CA LYS A 722 24.54 -37.35 13.55
C LYS A 722 23.30 -38.22 13.79
N TYR A 723 22.11 -37.63 13.70
CA TYR A 723 20.86 -38.27 14.13
C TYR A 723 19.92 -38.63 12.98
N HIS A 724 20.18 -38.15 11.76
CA HIS A 724 19.31 -38.23 10.58
C HIS A 724 17.96 -37.52 10.71
N TYR A 725 17.83 -36.69 11.73
CA TYR A 725 16.78 -35.70 11.99
C TYR A 725 17.39 -34.62 12.91
N VAL A 726 16.69 -33.51 13.11
CA VAL A 726 17.10 -32.48 14.09
C VAL A 726 16.29 -32.70 15.36
N PRO A 727 16.90 -33.20 16.46
CA PRO A 727 16.19 -33.30 17.73
C PRO A 727 15.75 -31.90 18.21
N HIS A 728 14.54 -31.80 18.75
CA HIS A 728 13.96 -30.52 19.18
C HIS A 728 14.87 -29.77 20.18
N GLU A 729 15.60 -30.50 21.02
CA GLU A 729 16.55 -29.94 21.99
C GLU A 729 17.89 -29.48 21.37
N LYS A 730 18.10 -29.69 20.07
CA LYS A 730 19.36 -29.42 19.36
C LYS A 730 19.22 -28.48 18.16
N GLY A 731 18.01 -28.08 17.81
CA GLY A 731 17.78 -27.25 16.63
C GLY A 731 16.31 -27.08 16.31
N ARG A 732 16.01 -26.32 15.26
CA ARG A 732 14.63 -26.06 14.85
C ARG A 732 14.07 -27.30 14.14
N PHE A 733 12.89 -27.74 14.56
CA PHE A 733 12.15 -28.76 13.83
C PHE A 733 11.60 -28.12 12.54
N SER A 734 12.19 -28.42 11.39
CA SER A 734 11.70 -27.94 10.09
C SER A 734 11.44 -29.11 9.13
N ASN A 735 10.42 -28.93 8.29
CA ASN A 735 10.07 -29.83 7.20
C ASN A 735 11.12 -29.69 6.08
N THR A 736 11.99 -30.69 6.00
CA THR A 736 12.98 -30.96 4.95
C THR A 736 14.19 -30.01 4.85
N LEU A 737 15.37 -30.62 4.69
CA LEU A 737 16.64 -29.99 4.32
C LEU A 737 16.59 -29.29 2.96
#